data_AF-A0AA36I1N2-F1
#
_entry.id   AF-A0AA36I1N2-F1
#
_cell.length_a   1.000
_cell.length_b   1.000
_cell.length_c   1.000
_cell.angle_alpha   90.00
_cell.angle_beta   90.00
_cell.angle_gamma   90.00
#
_symmetry.space_group_name_H-M   'P 1'
#
loop_
_entity.id
_entity.type
_entity.pdbx_description
1 polymer ?
#
loop_
_entity_poly.entity_id
_entity_poly.type
_entity_poly.pdbx_seq_one_letter_code
_entity_poly.pdbx_strand_id
1 'polypeptide(L)'
;MAEAQVPKNQGIPRCTCFLFVGAITCHTMVLIGNITTAQMVNGLGKSASGWGSVASSVSHSLDTELNPAMLQVTQWLTTSIDAIKEFQHGVDTLLNVAGSTIDGTVKFYDPKKVDEQSFKANAKQHIQVVAQKALVKVQPLTHKVMESLQPALAQVGDWLESFSAKIQDTLEEFGTVTDRSQKLVDQVMGQVASSGGMYEEMVWDTYHMFDPFDDGISLTELHNAADQYGISALQGEKAAHLMETYDTSGDGSIGINEYEQLVTDPSLPGLMTTILRNYAKKLGGIASSLGAAKMRAEVATVIVEYLTLVCTKNLTKVGWISGDLVNGELPLEFTADLFYEFYQAKMSPNNLSPIDVGSMILNYTVKDNPKHTVAAVDLLASPDFFASEGFDISIEDETIFQVVSWLEMSKEGQDALKRYAEIKPQPGQSYAETYRDTVIQREQKYTALHGTQNVEFQAQSSQTLRDVLLGGSAASSAADDPQAQAASGSSVPAKPETLRWAQELKANATRSATDFNNQCYAYSGTSSNPLDSLCNSMNGMVKKTQSFLTLMEKVAGPGGKEFLDKQADLFLNGTVDDIMMVSDVILDKSIDTVKCANGDTAACNSQSIDPDLNMKLTGAMTFVTSDLKNLQGILPQVLKNLDFAKKEVSSVSGVITSVSQILGLKAPPLMEQISKLYKTLWIVYFVFFFLFSFGMLFYGFWSNGFFGGPQVEAAASSEPPQTFGQRLATCCSSCLACVRGCTSGHLCFWSMLLLGQILVLVLFLVSLVICLITGLQAFLGAGCSKVYLLGDQNVCSAVLSIFQIFLKTFGFNEPFADTCVDRNLMTCKVIRDATARTALVAIIGGLLASVFSFQMLLDSATKHERARCIRVMQEEGLMKEE
;
A
#
# COMPACT_ATOMS: atom_id res chain seq x y z
N MET A 1 -3.05 -35.76 -86.47
CA MET A 1 -4.15 -36.25 -85.63
C MET A 1 -3.68 -37.55 -85.00
N ALA A 2 -3.20 -37.48 -83.75
CA ALA A 2 -2.94 -38.68 -82.96
C ALA A 2 -4.27 -39.07 -82.30
N GLU A 3 -4.71 -40.30 -82.52
CA GLU A 3 -5.92 -40.87 -81.94
C GLU A 3 -5.73 -40.96 -80.42
N ALA A 4 -6.27 -39.98 -79.69
CA ALA A 4 -6.15 -39.91 -78.25
C ALA A 4 -7.09 -40.96 -77.62
N GLN A 5 -6.61 -42.18 -77.43
CA GLN A 5 -7.33 -43.19 -76.66
C GLN A 5 -7.65 -42.64 -75.27
N VAL A 6 -8.93 -42.64 -74.90
CA VAL A 6 -9.37 -42.28 -73.55
C VAL A 6 -8.87 -43.36 -72.60
N PRO A 7 -7.94 -43.08 -71.67
CA PRO A 7 -7.51 -44.09 -70.73
C PRO A 7 -8.70 -44.48 -69.84
N LYS A 8 -9.21 -45.71 -69.98
CA LYS A 8 -10.24 -46.34 -69.12
C LYS A 8 -9.81 -46.48 -67.65
N ASN A 9 -8.63 -45.98 -67.28
CA ASN A 9 -8.15 -46.00 -65.90
C ASN A 9 -8.83 -44.89 -65.09
N GLN A 10 -9.96 -45.25 -64.48
CA GLN A 10 -10.54 -44.57 -63.31
C GLN A 10 -9.54 -44.67 -62.14
N GLY A 11 -8.46 -43.88 -62.23
CA GLY A 11 -7.42 -43.84 -61.22
C GLY A 11 -7.85 -43.02 -60.02
N ILE A 12 -7.62 -43.54 -58.81
CA ILE A 12 -7.69 -42.75 -57.57
C ILE A 12 -6.81 -41.50 -57.75
N PRO A 13 -7.31 -40.28 -57.45
CA PRO A 13 -6.53 -39.05 -57.59
C PRO A 13 -5.46 -38.97 -56.49
N ARG A 14 -4.38 -39.75 -56.65
CA ARG A 14 -3.31 -39.90 -55.65
C ARG A 14 -2.72 -38.57 -55.20
N CYS A 15 -2.55 -37.62 -56.14
CA CYS A 15 -2.08 -36.27 -55.83
C CYS A 15 -3.06 -35.53 -54.90
N THR A 16 -4.37 -35.49 -55.21
CA THR A 16 -5.38 -34.84 -54.35
C THR A 16 -5.46 -35.52 -53.00
N CYS A 17 -5.38 -36.85 -52.95
CA CYS A 17 -5.39 -37.59 -51.68
C CYS A 17 -4.18 -37.22 -50.82
N PHE A 18 -2.98 -37.13 -51.42
CA PHE A 18 -1.77 -36.71 -50.72
C PHE A 18 -1.87 -35.26 -50.23
N LEU A 19 -2.33 -34.33 -51.08
CA LEU A 19 -2.53 -32.92 -50.73
C LEU A 19 -3.56 -32.76 -49.61
N PHE A 20 -4.66 -33.53 -49.64
CA PHE A 20 -5.66 -33.55 -48.58
C PHE A 20 -5.08 -34.05 -47.26
N VAL A 21 -4.39 -35.19 -47.25
CA VAL A 21 -3.75 -35.72 -46.03
C VAL A 21 -2.72 -34.74 -45.48
N GLY A 22 -1.91 -34.12 -46.35
CA GLY A 22 -0.97 -33.07 -45.99
C GLY A 22 -1.65 -31.86 -45.35
N ALA A 23 -2.70 -31.33 -45.98
CA ALA A 23 -3.49 -30.20 -45.48
C ALA A 23 -4.11 -30.52 -44.12
N ILE A 24 -4.80 -31.66 -43.96
CA ILE A 24 -5.43 -32.05 -42.70
C ILE A 24 -4.41 -32.26 -41.58
N THR A 25 -3.26 -32.89 -41.88
CA THR A 25 -2.19 -33.07 -40.89
C THR A 25 -1.67 -31.72 -40.42
N CYS A 26 -1.43 -30.79 -41.34
CA CYS A 26 -0.94 -29.44 -41.02
C CYS A 26 -1.99 -28.61 -40.24
N HIS A 27 -3.27 -28.67 -40.61
CA HIS A 27 -4.34 -28.05 -39.83
C HIS A 27 -4.51 -28.68 -38.44
N THR A 28 -4.27 -29.98 -38.30
CA THR A 28 -4.26 -30.66 -37.00
C THR A 28 -3.11 -30.16 -36.13
N MET A 29 -1.93 -29.93 -36.72
CA MET A 29 -0.81 -29.29 -36.02
C MET A 29 -1.17 -27.88 -35.53
N VAL A 30 -1.80 -27.05 -36.37
CA VAL A 30 -2.32 -25.73 -35.97
C VAL A 30 -3.29 -25.85 -34.80
N LEU A 31 -4.24 -26.78 -34.87
CA LEU A 31 -5.21 -27.01 -33.79
C LEU A 31 -4.52 -27.43 -32.49
N ILE A 32 -3.60 -28.40 -32.52
CA ILE A 32 -2.87 -28.88 -31.35
C ILE A 32 -2.04 -27.75 -30.71
N GLY A 33 -1.33 -26.96 -31.53
CA GLY A 33 -0.56 -25.82 -31.07
C GLY A 33 -1.45 -24.81 -30.33
N ASN A 34 -2.56 -24.41 -30.94
CA ASN A 34 -3.48 -23.43 -30.35
C ASN A 34 -4.25 -23.95 -29.13
N ILE A 35 -4.66 -25.23 -29.10
CA ILE A 35 -5.29 -25.83 -27.90
C ILE A 35 -4.30 -25.80 -26.73
N THR A 36 -3.03 -26.09 -26.97
CA THR A 36 -2.02 -26.07 -25.92
C THR A 36 -1.73 -24.64 -25.46
N THR A 37 -1.78 -23.63 -26.36
CA THR A 37 -1.77 -22.21 -25.97
C THR A 37 -2.97 -21.87 -25.09
N ALA A 38 -4.17 -22.38 -25.38
CA ALA A 38 -5.33 -22.20 -24.49
C ALA A 38 -5.07 -22.80 -23.09
N GLN A 39 -4.45 -23.98 -23.01
CA GLN A 39 -4.08 -24.60 -21.73
C GLN A 39 -3.03 -23.77 -20.98
N MET A 40 -2.08 -23.16 -21.68
CA MET A 40 -1.11 -22.21 -21.10
C MET A 40 -1.82 -21.02 -20.47
N VAL A 41 -2.77 -20.39 -21.17
CA VAL A 41 -3.57 -19.26 -20.62
C VAL A 41 -4.30 -19.68 -19.35
N ASN A 42 -4.92 -20.87 -19.33
CA ASN A 42 -5.54 -21.40 -18.12
C ASN A 42 -4.51 -21.68 -17.00
N GLY A 43 -3.31 -22.15 -17.36
CA GLY A 43 -2.19 -22.33 -16.44
C GLY A 43 -1.72 -21.00 -15.82
N LEU A 44 -1.70 -19.91 -16.60
CA LEU A 44 -1.44 -18.56 -16.09
C LEU A 44 -2.50 -18.13 -15.08
N GLY A 45 -3.78 -18.43 -15.34
CA GLY A 45 -4.87 -18.19 -14.38
C GLY A 45 -4.64 -18.91 -13.05
N LYS A 46 -4.25 -20.19 -13.07
CA LYS A 46 -3.91 -20.94 -11.85
C LYS A 46 -2.69 -20.38 -11.12
N SER A 47 -1.67 -19.97 -11.88
CA SER A 47 -0.47 -19.33 -11.32
C SER A 47 -0.79 -18.00 -10.64
N ALA A 48 -1.60 -17.15 -11.29
CA ALA A 48 -2.11 -15.90 -10.71
C ALA A 48 -2.91 -16.17 -9.43
N SER A 49 -3.76 -17.21 -9.42
CA SER A 49 -4.47 -17.64 -8.20
C SER A 49 -3.51 -18.01 -7.08
N GLY A 50 -2.44 -18.75 -7.41
CA GLY A 50 -1.39 -19.12 -6.47
C GLY A 50 -0.67 -17.92 -5.87
N TRP A 51 -0.23 -16.97 -6.71
CA TRP A 51 0.38 -15.72 -6.27
C TRP A 51 -0.58 -14.88 -5.44
N GLY A 52 -1.87 -14.84 -5.80
CA GLY A 52 -2.90 -14.23 -4.99
C GLY A 52 -3.02 -14.87 -3.61
N SER A 53 -2.97 -16.19 -3.52
CA SER A 53 -3.00 -16.88 -2.22
C SER A 53 -1.78 -16.54 -1.36
N VAL A 54 -0.56 -16.57 -1.92
CA VAL A 54 0.66 -16.22 -1.19
C VAL A 54 0.61 -14.76 -0.73
N ALA A 55 0.23 -13.84 -1.62
CA ALA A 55 0.05 -12.43 -1.30
C ALA A 55 -0.96 -12.25 -0.17
N SER A 56 -2.12 -12.91 -0.23
CA SER A 56 -3.13 -12.86 0.83
C SER A 56 -2.59 -13.37 2.17
N SER A 57 -1.84 -14.47 2.20
CA SER A 57 -1.22 -14.97 3.43
C SER A 57 -0.19 -13.99 4.00
N VAL A 58 0.69 -13.43 3.17
CA VAL A 58 1.67 -12.42 3.59
C VAL A 58 0.99 -11.18 4.14
N SER A 59 -0.02 -10.65 3.43
CA SER A 59 -0.81 -9.51 3.88
C SER A 59 -1.49 -9.79 5.22
N HIS A 60 -2.07 -10.98 5.38
CA HIS A 60 -2.68 -11.40 6.63
C HIS A 60 -1.65 -11.39 7.77
N SER A 61 -0.48 -12.02 7.61
CA SER A 61 0.57 -12.01 8.63
C SER A 61 1.07 -10.60 8.97
N LEU A 62 1.24 -9.72 7.98
CA LEU A 62 1.61 -8.33 8.23
C LEU A 62 0.57 -7.60 9.09
N ASP A 63 -0.73 -7.83 8.84
CA ASP A 63 -1.83 -7.17 9.55
C ASP A 63 -2.12 -7.78 10.93
N THR A 64 -2.11 -9.12 11.06
CA THR A 64 -2.56 -9.81 12.27
C THR A 64 -1.45 -10.21 13.22
N GLU A 65 -0.20 -10.18 12.79
CA GLU A 65 0.94 -10.61 13.62
C GLU A 65 1.95 -9.48 13.81
N LEU A 66 2.53 -8.96 12.72
CA LEU A 66 3.56 -7.93 12.80
C LEU A 66 3.03 -6.62 13.39
N ASN A 67 1.88 -6.15 12.90
CA ASN A 67 1.27 -4.90 13.35
C ASN A 67 0.91 -4.91 14.86
N PRO A 68 0.25 -5.96 15.41
CA PRO A 68 0.07 -6.11 16.86
C PRO A 68 1.38 -6.18 17.66
N ALA A 69 2.42 -6.85 17.13
CA ALA A 69 3.72 -6.91 17.80
C ALA A 69 4.39 -5.52 17.85
N MET A 70 4.32 -4.74 16.78
CA MET A 70 4.76 -3.34 16.75
C MET A 70 4.00 -2.49 17.77
N LEU A 71 2.68 -2.61 17.83
CA LEU A 71 1.86 -1.90 18.80
C LEU A 71 2.24 -2.27 20.25
N GLN A 72 2.48 -3.56 20.51
CA GLN A 72 2.87 -4.03 21.83
C GLN A 72 4.22 -3.44 22.26
N VAL A 73 5.19 -3.38 21.33
CA VAL A 73 6.48 -2.71 21.59
C VAL A 73 6.28 -1.21 21.82
N THR A 74 5.45 -0.52 21.04
CA THR A 74 5.09 0.88 21.30
C THR A 74 4.58 1.06 22.72
N GLN A 75 3.63 0.23 23.17
CA GLN A 75 3.07 0.32 24.53
C GLN A 75 4.11 0.08 25.63
N TRP A 76 4.99 -0.91 25.46
CA TRP A 76 6.07 -1.16 26.43
C TRP A 76 7.08 -0.02 26.50
N LEU A 77 7.45 0.54 25.34
CA LEU A 77 8.36 1.68 25.27
C LEU A 77 7.75 2.94 25.89
N THR A 78 6.47 3.23 25.64
CA THR A 78 5.77 4.32 26.34
C THR A 78 5.73 4.09 27.85
N THR A 79 5.33 2.91 28.30
CA THR A 79 5.30 2.57 29.74
C THR A 79 6.68 2.75 30.37
N SER A 80 7.74 2.45 29.61
CA SER A 80 9.12 2.66 30.03
C SER A 80 9.48 4.14 30.16
N ILE A 81 9.01 5.01 29.24
CA ILE A 81 9.19 6.46 29.37
C ILE A 81 8.57 6.94 30.69
N ASP A 82 7.34 6.52 31.01
CA ASP A 82 6.66 6.92 32.25
C ASP A 82 7.39 6.41 33.49
N ALA A 83 7.87 5.17 33.47
CA ALA A 83 8.68 4.60 34.54
C ALA A 83 10.00 5.37 34.73
N ILE A 84 10.65 5.79 33.65
CA ILE A 84 11.88 6.60 33.68
C ILE A 84 11.61 7.96 34.32
N LYS A 85 10.51 8.62 33.96
CA LYS A 85 10.10 9.91 34.56
C LYS A 85 9.84 9.77 36.06
N GLU A 86 9.09 8.74 36.47
CA GLU A 86 8.82 8.48 37.89
C GLU A 86 10.11 8.19 38.66
N PHE A 87 11.01 7.39 38.09
CA PHE A 87 12.33 7.12 38.64
C PHE A 87 13.16 8.39 38.81
N GLN A 88 13.21 9.27 37.79
CA GLN A 88 13.92 10.54 37.84
C GLN A 88 13.40 11.44 38.98
N HIS A 89 12.08 11.61 39.12
CA HIS A 89 11.49 12.33 40.27
C HIS A 89 11.83 11.67 41.61
N GLY A 90 11.90 10.34 41.65
CA GLY A 90 12.36 9.60 42.82
C GLY A 90 13.81 9.94 43.21
N VAL A 91 14.69 10.08 42.22
CA VAL A 91 16.09 10.50 42.41
C VAL A 91 16.17 11.94 42.92
N ASP A 92 15.40 12.86 42.35
CA ASP A 92 15.38 14.25 42.81
C ASP A 92 14.87 14.35 44.25
N THR A 93 13.85 13.59 44.60
CA THR A 93 13.36 13.48 45.99
C THR A 93 14.43 12.94 46.92
N LEU A 94 15.18 11.90 46.51
CA LEU A 94 16.29 11.33 47.27
C LEU A 94 17.37 12.39 47.56
N LEU A 95 17.82 13.11 46.53
CA LEU A 95 18.84 14.16 46.68
C LEU A 95 18.34 15.32 47.54
N ASN A 96 17.07 15.70 47.38
CA ASN A 96 16.50 16.78 48.16
C ASN A 96 16.36 16.43 49.65
N VAL A 97 15.93 15.21 49.97
CA VAL A 97 15.83 14.73 51.36
C VAL A 97 17.21 14.61 51.99
N ALA A 98 18.21 14.10 51.26
CA ALA A 98 19.59 14.02 51.72
C ALA A 98 20.17 15.42 52.01
N GLY A 99 20.07 16.35 51.06
CA GLY A 99 20.59 17.71 51.22
C GLY A 99 19.88 18.50 52.32
N SER A 100 18.56 18.39 52.42
CA SER A 100 17.79 19.01 53.53
C SER A 100 18.22 18.46 54.90
N THR A 101 18.58 17.19 54.96
CA THR A 101 19.09 16.55 56.20
C THR A 101 20.48 17.08 56.56
N ILE A 102 21.36 17.29 55.57
CA ILE A 102 22.68 17.91 55.78
C ILE A 102 22.50 19.31 56.37
N ASP A 103 21.71 20.17 55.72
CA ASP A 103 21.45 21.54 56.16
C ASP A 103 20.80 21.58 57.56
N GLY A 104 19.86 20.67 57.82
CA GLY A 104 19.23 20.51 59.13
C GLY A 104 20.22 20.11 60.21
N THR A 105 21.12 19.18 59.92
CA THR A 105 22.11 18.66 60.88
C THR A 105 23.16 19.72 61.21
N VAL A 106 23.66 20.44 60.20
CA VAL A 106 24.65 21.53 60.38
C VAL A 106 24.15 22.63 61.32
N LYS A 107 22.85 22.94 61.31
CA LYS A 107 22.26 23.95 62.22
C LYS A 107 22.44 23.63 63.70
N PHE A 108 22.68 22.37 64.06
CA PHE A 108 22.93 21.95 65.44
C PHE A 108 24.41 21.98 65.82
N TYR A 109 25.31 22.29 64.88
CA TYR A 109 26.73 22.41 65.17
C TYR A 109 27.04 23.73 65.89
N ASP A 110 27.53 23.61 67.12
CA ASP A 110 28.08 24.72 67.90
C ASP A 110 29.56 24.41 68.18
N PRO A 111 30.52 25.10 67.53
CA PRO A 111 31.94 24.79 67.64
C PRO A 111 32.48 24.97 69.08
N LYS A 112 31.73 25.60 69.98
CA LYS A 112 32.11 25.77 71.39
C LYS A 112 31.67 24.62 72.28
N LYS A 113 30.69 23.81 71.83
CA LYS A 113 30.04 22.79 72.66
C LYS A 113 30.27 21.37 72.17
N VAL A 114 30.51 21.21 70.87
CA VAL A 114 30.58 19.89 70.24
C VAL A 114 31.92 19.75 69.55
N ASP A 115 32.62 18.66 69.86
CA ASP A 115 33.83 18.27 69.13
C ASP A 115 33.48 18.00 67.65
N GLU A 116 34.26 18.60 66.74
CA GLU A 116 34.00 18.55 65.29
C GLU A 116 34.02 17.12 64.75
N GLN A 117 34.97 16.30 65.18
CA GLN A 117 35.13 14.94 64.68
C GLN A 117 33.94 14.07 65.13
N SER A 118 33.53 14.21 66.39
CA SER A 118 32.34 13.56 66.93
C SER A 118 31.06 14.03 66.24
N PHE A 119 30.94 15.33 65.94
CA PHE A 119 29.81 15.88 65.19
C PHE A 119 29.75 15.31 63.77
N LYS A 120 30.87 15.35 63.02
CA LYS A 120 30.94 14.81 61.65
C LYS A 120 30.58 13.32 61.61
N ALA A 121 31.10 12.52 62.54
CA ALA A 121 30.76 11.10 62.62
C ALA A 121 29.25 10.86 62.83
N ASN A 122 28.63 11.60 63.75
CA ASN A 122 27.19 11.50 64.01
C ASN A 122 26.35 12.01 62.83
N ALA A 123 26.75 13.14 62.23
CA ALA A 123 26.09 13.70 61.06
C ALA A 123 26.14 12.74 59.87
N LYS A 124 27.32 12.17 59.61
CA LYS A 124 27.55 11.16 58.57
C LYS A 124 26.64 9.94 58.76
N GLN A 125 26.58 9.40 59.97
CA GLN A 125 25.69 8.28 60.29
C GLN A 125 24.22 8.66 60.05
N HIS A 126 23.80 9.86 60.45
CA HIS A 126 22.41 10.31 60.27
C HIS A 126 22.04 10.48 58.79
N ILE A 127 22.91 11.13 58.01
CA ILE A 127 22.73 11.31 56.56
C ILE A 127 22.71 9.95 55.86
N GLN A 128 23.60 9.02 56.21
CA GLN A 128 23.63 7.69 55.64
C GLN A 128 22.32 6.93 55.88
N VAL A 129 21.78 6.96 57.09
CA VAL A 129 20.49 6.32 57.41
C VAL A 129 19.35 6.94 56.61
N VAL A 130 19.34 8.26 56.44
CA VAL A 130 18.30 8.96 55.69
C VAL A 130 18.43 8.69 54.18
N ALA A 131 19.64 8.74 53.62
CA ALA A 131 19.92 8.42 52.23
C ALA A 131 19.54 6.96 51.92
N GLN A 132 19.90 6.01 52.78
CA GLN A 132 19.51 4.61 52.63
C GLN A 132 17.98 4.45 52.65
N LYS A 133 17.30 5.11 53.60
CA LYS A 133 15.83 5.05 53.71
C LYS A 133 15.13 5.67 52.51
N ALA A 134 15.69 6.73 51.93
CA ALA A 134 15.18 7.34 50.71
C ALA A 134 15.46 6.45 49.48
N LEU A 135 16.65 5.85 49.38
CA LEU A 135 17.00 4.92 48.30
C LEU A 135 16.09 3.68 48.29
N VAL A 136 15.68 3.17 49.45
CA VAL A 136 14.68 2.08 49.55
C VAL A 136 13.36 2.44 48.84
N LYS A 137 12.99 3.73 48.74
CA LYS A 137 11.82 4.17 47.97
C LYS A 137 12.07 4.28 46.47
N VAL A 138 13.32 4.53 46.06
CA VAL A 138 13.72 4.62 44.64
C VAL A 138 13.95 3.24 44.03
N GLN A 139 14.44 2.28 44.82
CA GLN A 139 14.67 0.90 44.38
C GLN A 139 13.50 0.24 43.62
N PRO A 140 12.23 0.29 44.09
CA PRO A 140 11.11 -0.25 43.32
C PRO A 140 10.89 0.48 41.99
N LEU A 141 11.24 1.78 41.88
CA LEU A 141 11.15 2.53 40.63
C LEU A 141 12.22 2.08 39.62
N THR A 142 13.45 1.81 40.09
CA THR A 142 14.51 1.23 39.25
C THR A 142 14.08 -0.12 38.68
N HIS A 143 13.51 -1.00 39.51
CA HIS A 143 12.98 -2.28 39.02
C HIS A 143 11.83 -2.07 38.04
N LYS A 144 10.91 -1.13 38.31
CA LYS A 144 9.79 -0.81 37.40
C LYS A 144 10.29 -0.36 36.01
N VAL A 145 11.36 0.44 35.95
CA VAL A 145 12.00 0.83 34.67
C VAL A 145 12.47 -0.41 33.92
N MET A 146 13.22 -1.29 34.59
CA MET A 146 13.78 -2.50 33.97
C MET A 146 12.68 -3.49 33.55
N GLU A 147 11.68 -3.72 34.40
CA GLU A 147 10.54 -4.60 34.11
C GLU A 147 9.71 -4.10 32.92
N SER A 148 9.55 -2.78 32.78
CA SER A 148 8.79 -2.17 31.66
C SER A 148 9.57 -2.21 30.35
N LEU A 149 10.90 -2.01 30.42
CA LEU A 149 11.76 -1.88 29.24
C LEU A 149 12.21 -3.23 28.68
N GLN A 150 12.46 -4.21 29.55
CA GLN A 150 12.96 -5.53 29.19
C GLN A 150 12.14 -6.26 28.10
N PRO A 151 10.80 -6.33 28.13
CA PRO A 151 10.04 -7.02 27.09
C PRO A 151 10.21 -6.35 25.72
N ALA A 152 10.24 -5.01 25.68
CA ALA A 152 10.51 -4.28 24.44
C ALA A 152 11.91 -4.57 23.90
N LEU A 153 12.94 -4.49 24.75
CA LEU A 153 14.32 -4.77 24.31
C LEU A 153 14.50 -6.21 23.83
N ALA A 154 13.86 -7.19 24.48
CA ALA A 154 13.88 -8.57 24.04
C ALA A 154 13.25 -8.74 22.66
N GLN A 155 12.05 -8.20 22.46
CA GLN A 155 11.34 -8.28 21.17
C GLN A 155 12.11 -7.56 20.04
N VAL A 156 12.73 -6.41 20.35
CA VAL A 156 13.57 -5.68 19.39
C VAL A 156 14.88 -6.41 19.12
N GLY A 157 15.45 -7.10 20.11
CA GLY A 157 16.59 -8.00 19.94
C GLY A 157 16.27 -9.14 18.97
N ASP A 158 15.12 -9.78 19.13
CA ASP A 158 14.64 -10.82 18.21
C ASP A 158 14.41 -10.27 16.78
N TRP A 159 13.95 -9.01 16.68
CA TRP A 159 13.84 -8.32 15.40
C TRP A 159 15.19 -7.97 14.79
N LEU A 160 16.20 -7.58 15.57
CA LEU A 160 17.55 -7.34 15.06
C LEU A 160 18.18 -8.60 14.46
N GLU A 161 17.95 -9.76 15.08
CA GLU A 161 18.44 -11.03 14.57
C GLU A 161 17.67 -11.48 13.31
N SER A 162 16.35 -11.30 13.31
CA SER A 162 15.49 -11.72 12.19
C SER A 162 15.50 -10.76 11.01
N PHE A 163 15.47 -9.43 11.18
CA PHE A 163 15.60 -8.43 10.12
C PHE A 163 17.06 -8.22 9.65
N SER A 164 17.80 -9.31 9.51
CA SER A 164 19.14 -9.29 8.92
C SER A 164 19.11 -8.70 7.49
N ALA A 165 20.25 -8.18 7.04
CA ALA A 165 20.41 -7.65 5.67
C ALA A 165 19.91 -8.63 4.58
N LYS A 166 20.07 -9.94 4.80
CA LYS A 166 19.60 -10.98 3.88
C LYS A 166 18.08 -10.97 3.70
N ILE A 167 17.30 -10.74 4.76
CA ILE A 167 15.84 -10.67 4.66
C ILE A 167 15.43 -9.39 3.94
N GLN A 168 16.16 -8.30 4.15
CA GLN A 168 15.93 -7.04 3.42
C GLN A 168 16.10 -7.26 1.91
N ASP A 169 17.25 -7.80 1.48
CA ASP A 169 17.51 -8.14 0.07
C ASP A 169 16.42 -9.05 -0.51
N THR A 170 15.93 -10.00 0.30
CA THR A 170 14.88 -10.94 -0.11
C THR A 170 13.51 -10.25 -0.24
N LEU A 171 13.18 -9.31 0.65
CA LEU A 171 11.95 -8.50 0.59
C LEU A 171 11.96 -7.60 -0.66
N GLU A 172 13.10 -6.96 -0.96
CA GLU A 172 13.27 -6.14 -2.16
C GLU A 172 13.17 -6.97 -3.45
N GLU A 173 13.79 -8.16 -3.47
CA GLU A 173 13.70 -9.09 -4.60
C GLU A 173 12.25 -9.57 -4.81
N PHE A 174 11.55 -9.94 -3.76
CA PHE A 174 10.14 -10.34 -3.84
C PHE A 174 9.23 -9.21 -4.29
N GLY A 175 9.43 -7.99 -3.79
CA GLY A 175 8.73 -6.81 -4.27
C GLY A 175 8.93 -6.61 -5.77
N THR A 176 10.16 -6.79 -6.25
CA THR A 176 10.53 -6.73 -7.67
C THR A 176 9.88 -7.85 -8.49
N VAL A 177 9.86 -9.09 -7.99
CA VAL A 177 9.25 -10.21 -8.72
C VAL A 177 7.73 -10.09 -8.77
N THR A 178 7.09 -9.66 -7.68
CA THR A 178 5.64 -9.44 -7.64
C THR A 178 5.25 -8.33 -8.61
N ASP A 179 5.99 -7.21 -8.64
CA ASP A 179 5.79 -6.12 -9.61
C ASP A 179 5.92 -6.63 -11.06
N ARG A 180 6.95 -7.42 -11.36
CA ARG A 180 7.12 -8.02 -12.70
C ARG A 180 5.99 -8.98 -13.05
N SER A 181 5.54 -9.80 -12.11
CA SER A 181 4.44 -10.75 -12.30
C SER A 181 3.13 -10.01 -12.58
N GLN A 182 2.86 -8.94 -11.83
CA GLN A 182 1.72 -8.06 -12.02
C GLN A 182 1.76 -7.41 -13.41
N LYS A 183 2.91 -6.83 -13.81
CA LYS A 183 3.09 -6.25 -15.16
C LYS A 183 2.86 -7.25 -16.28
N LEU A 184 3.31 -8.49 -16.13
CA LEU A 184 3.06 -9.55 -17.11
C LEU A 184 1.56 -9.89 -17.20
N VAL A 185 0.89 -10.02 -16.06
CA VAL A 185 -0.57 -10.24 -16.03
C VAL A 185 -1.28 -9.07 -16.70
N ASP A 186 -0.89 -7.84 -16.40
CA ASP A 186 -1.51 -6.64 -16.97
C ASP A 186 -1.31 -6.50 -18.46
N GLN A 187 -0.14 -6.87 -18.98
CA GLN A 187 0.10 -6.89 -20.42
C GLN A 187 -0.82 -7.88 -21.13
N VAL A 188 -0.99 -9.09 -20.58
CA VAL A 188 -1.91 -10.08 -21.14
C VAL A 188 -3.35 -9.59 -21.04
N MET A 189 -3.72 -9.02 -19.90
CA MET A 189 -5.05 -8.55 -19.60
C MET A 189 -5.47 -7.34 -20.43
N GLY A 190 -4.59 -6.35 -20.60
CA GLY A 190 -4.84 -5.16 -21.42
C GLY A 190 -5.02 -5.48 -22.90
N GLN A 191 -4.50 -6.61 -23.38
CA GLN A 191 -4.75 -7.10 -24.74
C GLN A 191 -6.14 -7.74 -24.89
N VAL A 192 -6.78 -8.12 -23.79
CA VAL A 192 -8.03 -8.89 -23.79
C VAL A 192 -9.24 -8.08 -23.35
N ALA A 193 -9.05 -7.06 -22.52
CA ALA A 193 -10.15 -6.20 -22.10
C ALA A 193 -10.71 -5.43 -23.31
N SER A 194 -12.01 -5.61 -23.55
CA SER A 194 -12.76 -4.81 -24.51
C SER A 194 -12.93 -3.40 -23.93
N SER A 195 -12.26 -2.42 -24.51
CA SER A 195 -12.42 -1.01 -24.16
C SER A 195 -13.89 -0.60 -24.29
N GLY A 196 -14.53 -0.20 -23.19
CA GLY A 196 -15.85 0.47 -23.25
C GLY A 196 -16.77 0.26 -22.05
N GLY A 197 -16.57 -0.79 -21.23
CA GLY A 197 -17.31 -0.91 -19.98
C GLY A 197 -16.83 0.14 -18.97
N MET A 198 -17.74 0.93 -18.39
CA MET A 198 -17.47 1.90 -17.31
C MET A 198 -16.79 3.22 -17.69
N TYR A 199 -16.72 3.59 -18.97
CA TYR A 199 -16.13 4.87 -19.38
C TYR A 199 -16.83 6.08 -18.72
N GLU A 200 -18.16 6.19 -18.86
CA GLU A 200 -18.94 7.31 -18.29
C GLU A 200 -18.81 7.41 -16.76
N GLU A 201 -18.86 6.27 -16.06
CA GLU A 201 -18.71 6.24 -14.59
C GLU A 201 -17.30 6.65 -14.16
N MET A 202 -16.27 6.25 -14.91
CA MET A 202 -14.90 6.68 -14.64
C MET A 202 -14.69 8.17 -14.88
N VAL A 203 -15.23 8.71 -15.98
CA VAL A 203 -15.19 10.16 -16.27
C VAL A 203 -15.84 10.92 -15.13
N TRP A 204 -17.04 10.50 -14.70
CA TRP A 204 -17.75 11.12 -13.59
C TRP A 204 -16.95 11.05 -12.27
N ASP A 205 -16.47 9.86 -11.90
CA ASP A 205 -15.79 9.66 -10.63
C ASP A 205 -14.44 10.38 -10.55
N THR A 206 -13.72 10.56 -11.66
CA THR A 206 -12.44 11.28 -11.67
C THR A 206 -12.61 12.78 -11.87
N TYR A 207 -13.63 13.24 -12.57
CA TYR A 207 -13.94 14.67 -12.70
C TYR A 207 -14.09 15.32 -11.32
N HIS A 208 -14.92 14.73 -10.45
CA HIS A 208 -15.15 15.23 -9.08
C HIS A 208 -13.94 15.15 -8.15
N MET A 209 -12.87 14.45 -8.54
CA MET A 209 -11.61 14.46 -7.78
C MET A 209 -10.73 15.66 -8.12
N PHE A 210 -10.97 16.31 -9.26
CA PHE A 210 -10.37 17.59 -9.63
C PHE A 210 -11.25 18.76 -9.21
N ASP A 211 -12.56 18.65 -9.41
CA ASP A 211 -13.55 19.68 -9.13
C ASP A 211 -14.48 19.23 -7.99
N PRO A 212 -14.10 19.46 -6.72
CA PRO A 212 -14.92 19.11 -5.56
C PRO A 212 -16.10 20.06 -5.33
N PHE A 213 -16.14 21.23 -6.00
CA PHE A 213 -17.14 22.28 -5.79
C PHE A 213 -18.18 22.38 -6.91
N ASP A 214 -17.99 21.63 -8.00
CA ASP A 214 -18.85 21.61 -9.19
C ASP A 214 -18.91 22.98 -9.89
N ASP A 215 -17.77 23.69 -9.94
CA ASP A 215 -17.60 24.99 -10.60
C ASP A 215 -16.59 24.99 -11.77
N GLY A 216 -16.15 23.80 -12.20
CA GLY A 216 -15.19 23.61 -13.29
C GLY A 216 -13.77 23.44 -12.78
N ILE A 217 -12.96 22.62 -13.46
CA ILE A 217 -11.57 22.36 -13.03
C ILE A 217 -10.69 23.57 -13.38
N SER A 218 -10.23 24.33 -12.38
CA SER A 218 -9.27 25.41 -12.57
C SER A 218 -7.84 24.91 -12.75
N LEU A 219 -6.93 25.78 -13.23
CA LEU A 219 -5.51 25.41 -13.41
C LEU A 219 -4.85 25.04 -12.08
N THR A 220 -5.24 25.72 -11.00
CA THR A 220 -4.74 25.44 -9.66
C THR A 220 -5.22 24.07 -9.18
N GLU A 221 -6.47 23.71 -9.40
CA GLU A 221 -7.00 22.38 -9.06
C GLU A 221 -6.37 21.27 -9.89
N LEU A 222 -6.12 21.53 -11.18
CA LEU A 222 -5.41 20.60 -12.05
C LEU A 222 -4.00 20.28 -11.50
N HIS A 223 -3.28 21.29 -11.02
CA HIS A 223 -1.99 21.11 -10.35
C HIS A 223 -2.09 20.41 -9.00
N ASN A 224 -3.05 20.81 -8.15
CA ASN A 224 -3.22 20.22 -6.83
C ASN A 224 -3.58 18.74 -6.92
N ALA A 225 -4.49 18.36 -7.82
CA ALA A 225 -4.82 16.98 -8.08
C ALA A 225 -3.66 16.22 -8.73
N ALA A 226 -2.86 16.86 -9.58
CA ALA A 226 -1.64 16.26 -10.12
C ALA A 226 -0.65 15.89 -9.00
N ASP A 227 -0.42 16.78 -8.05
CA ASP A 227 0.45 16.51 -6.91
C ASP A 227 -0.17 15.50 -5.95
N GLN A 228 -1.45 15.67 -5.61
CA GLN A 228 -2.17 14.77 -4.71
C GLN A 228 -2.20 13.34 -5.24
N TYR A 229 -2.40 13.14 -6.54
CA TYR A 229 -2.47 11.82 -7.17
C TYR A 229 -1.21 11.41 -7.92
N GLY A 230 -0.09 12.15 -7.79
CA GLY A 230 1.21 11.77 -8.37
C GLY A 230 1.22 11.70 -9.91
N ILE A 231 0.48 12.57 -10.58
CA ILE A 231 0.35 12.63 -12.05
C ILE A 231 1.45 13.53 -12.60
N SER A 232 2.66 12.99 -12.73
CA SER A 232 3.83 13.77 -13.18
C SER A 232 3.65 14.46 -14.54
N ALA A 233 2.78 13.94 -15.40
CA ALA A 233 2.47 14.53 -16.71
C ALA A 233 1.67 15.85 -16.62
N LEU A 234 1.04 16.13 -15.48
CA LEU A 234 0.30 17.37 -15.21
C LEU A 234 1.09 18.32 -14.28
N GLN A 235 2.32 17.96 -13.92
CA GLN A 235 3.21 18.87 -13.18
C GLN A 235 3.90 19.83 -14.15
N GLY A 236 3.86 21.14 -13.87
CA GLY A 236 4.50 22.19 -14.68
C GLY A 236 3.68 22.71 -15.87
N GLU A 237 4.34 23.32 -16.86
CA GLU A 237 3.70 24.10 -17.94
C GLU A 237 2.71 23.29 -18.81
N LYS A 238 2.83 21.96 -18.82
CA LYS A 238 1.93 21.09 -19.59
C LYS A 238 0.48 21.19 -19.12
N ALA A 239 0.21 21.37 -17.83
CA ALA A 239 -1.15 21.57 -17.33
C ALA A 239 -1.78 22.85 -17.89
N ALA A 240 -1.02 23.95 -17.96
CA ALA A 240 -1.49 25.20 -18.54
C ALA A 240 -1.79 25.08 -20.04
N HIS A 241 -0.93 24.37 -20.78
CA HIS A 241 -1.19 24.10 -22.20
C HIS A 241 -2.43 23.23 -22.40
N LEU A 242 -2.64 22.20 -21.57
CA LEU A 242 -3.83 21.35 -21.64
C LEU A 242 -5.09 22.14 -21.27
N MET A 243 -5.02 23.04 -20.29
CA MET A 243 -6.10 23.97 -19.95
C MET A 243 -6.49 24.81 -21.17
N GLU A 244 -5.52 25.50 -21.79
CA GLU A 244 -5.77 26.30 -23.01
C GLU A 244 -6.30 25.47 -24.19
N THR A 245 -5.92 24.19 -24.26
CA THR A 245 -6.35 23.29 -25.35
C THR A 245 -7.80 22.82 -25.18
N TYR A 246 -8.20 22.50 -23.95
CA TYR A 246 -9.48 21.84 -23.67
C TYR A 246 -10.55 22.77 -23.07
N ASP A 247 -10.20 23.95 -22.56
CA ASP A 247 -11.17 25.03 -22.24
C ASP A 247 -11.70 25.66 -23.55
N THR A 248 -12.59 24.92 -24.20
CA THR A 248 -13.27 25.34 -25.44
C THR A 248 -14.32 26.40 -25.17
N SER A 249 -14.82 26.49 -23.94
CA SER A 249 -15.79 27.47 -23.49
C SER A 249 -15.18 28.87 -23.31
N GLY A 250 -13.88 28.92 -22.98
CA GLY A 250 -13.12 30.13 -22.68
C GLY A 250 -13.47 30.74 -21.31
N ASP A 251 -14.01 29.94 -20.38
CA ASP A 251 -14.39 30.40 -19.05
C ASP A 251 -13.26 30.32 -18.01
N GLY A 252 -12.10 29.79 -18.41
CA GLY A 252 -10.91 29.63 -17.57
C GLY A 252 -10.91 28.33 -16.75
N SER A 253 -11.85 27.42 -17.03
CA SER A 253 -11.99 26.13 -16.36
C SER A 253 -12.24 25.00 -17.37
N ILE A 254 -12.07 23.75 -16.94
CA ILE A 254 -12.45 22.57 -17.73
C ILE A 254 -13.75 22.01 -17.15
N GLY A 255 -14.84 22.12 -17.88
CA GLY A 255 -16.11 21.47 -17.55
C GLY A 255 -16.10 19.98 -17.87
N ILE A 256 -17.13 19.23 -17.44
CA ILE A 256 -17.16 17.76 -17.59
C ILE A 256 -17.04 17.25 -19.04
N ASN A 257 -17.63 17.96 -20.02
CA ASN A 257 -17.55 17.59 -21.44
C ASN A 257 -16.15 17.85 -22.04
N GLU A 258 -15.45 18.85 -21.51
CA GLU A 258 -14.07 19.17 -21.89
C GLU A 258 -13.09 18.21 -21.22
N TYR A 259 -13.39 17.82 -19.98
CA TYR A 259 -12.67 16.80 -19.26
C TYR A 259 -12.73 15.45 -19.97
N GLU A 260 -13.87 15.07 -20.56
CA GLU A 260 -14.00 13.88 -21.40
C GLU A 260 -13.00 13.89 -22.57
N GLN A 261 -12.74 15.05 -23.16
CA GLN A 261 -11.73 15.18 -24.21
C GLN A 261 -10.31 15.12 -23.63
N LEU A 262 -10.05 15.80 -22.51
CA LEU A 262 -8.76 15.79 -21.81
C LEU A 262 -8.32 14.37 -21.44
N VAL A 263 -9.20 13.53 -20.89
CA VAL A 263 -8.84 12.16 -20.46
C VAL A 263 -8.53 11.22 -21.62
N THR A 264 -8.88 11.60 -22.85
CA THR A 264 -8.53 10.87 -24.09
C THR A 264 -7.28 11.42 -24.77
N ASP A 265 -6.65 12.46 -24.21
CA ASP A 265 -5.43 13.05 -24.75
C ASP A 265 -4.31 12.00 -24.85
N PRO A 266 -3.70 11.78 -26.03
CA PRO A 266 -2.66 10.78 -26.23
C PRO A 266 -1.41 11.00 -25.36
N SER A 267 -1.20 12.23 -24.88
CA SER A 267 -0.10 12.59 -23.99
C SER A 267 -0.39 12.30 -22.51
N LEU A 268 -1.62 11.90 -22.16
CA LEU A 268 -2.07 11.51 -20.82
C LEU A 268 -2.64 10.08 -20.80
N PRO A 269 -1.88 9.06 -21.25
CA PRO A 269 -2.40 7.70 -21.35
C PRO A 269 -2.83 7.15 -19.99
N GLY A 270 -4.11 6.77 -19.87
CA GLY A 270 -4.64 6.15 -18.65
C GLY A 270 -4.81 7.13 -17.48
N LEU A 271 -5.03 8.43 -17.74
CA LEU A 271 -5.24 9.45 -16.72
C LEU A 271 -6.26 9.02 -15.66
N MET A 272 -7.47 8.65 -16.10
CA MET A 272 -8.55 8.26 -15.18
C MET A 272 -8.18 7.06 -14.31
N THR A 273 -7.59 6.01 -14.89
CA THR A 273 -7.14 4.84 -14.13
C THR A 273 -6.04 5.16 -13.15
N THR A 274 -5.17 6.10 -13.49
CA THR A 274 -4.07 6.50 -12.63
C THR A 274 -4.61 7.17 -11.37
N ILE A 275 -5.56 8.09 -11.55
CA ILE A 275 -6.21 8.83 -10.48
C ILE A 275 -7.00 7.91 -9.57
N LEU A 276 -7.95 7.15 -10.12
CA LEU A 276 -8.81 6.28 -9.32
C LEU A 276 -8.01 5.22 -8.57
N ARG A 277 -6.96 4.66 -9.16
CA ARG A 277 -6.08 3.71 -8.46
C ARG A 277 -5.32 4.37 -7.32
N ASN A 278 -4.80 5.58 -7.51
CA ASN A 278 -4.07 6.29 -6.45
C ASN A 278 -5.02 6.70 -5.33
N TYR A 279 -6.24 7.12 -5.66
CA TYR A 279 -7.32 7.35 -4.70
C TYR A 279 -7.67 6.07 -3.93
N ALA A 280 -7.93 4.96 -4.63
CA ALA A 280 -8.24 3.66 -4.05
C ALA A 280 -7.10 3.14 -3.17
N LYS A 281 -5.84 3.34 -3.57
CA LYS A 281 -4.65 2.99 -2.79
C LYS A 281 -4.60 3.77 -1.49
N LYS A 282 -4.77 5.10 -1.53
CA LYS A 282 -4.80 5.93 -0.32
C LYS A 282 -5.94 5.50 0.61
N LEU A 283 -7.14 5.26 0.08
CA LEU A 283 -8.25 4.70 0.86
C LEU A 283 -7.92 3.34 1.49
N GLY A 284 -7.29 2.44 0.74
CA GLY A 284 -6.84 1.14 1.26
C GLY A 284 -5.82 1.27 2.38
N GLY A 285 -4.85 2.18 2.23
CA GLY A 285 -3.87 2.51 3.27
C GLY A 285 -4.54 3.08 4.53
N ILE A 286 -5.44 4.05 4.36
CA ILE A 286 -6.23 4.63 5.46
C ILE A 286 -7.08 3.56 6.16
N ALA A 287 -7.76 2.69 5.41
CA ALA A 287 -8.56 1.60 5.99
C ALA A 287 -7.70 0.65 6.83
N SER A 288 -6.49 0.35 6.37
CA SER A 288 -5.53 -0.47 7.09
C SER A 288 -5.07 0.22 8.38
N SER A 289 -4.66 1.49 8.28
CA SER A 289 -4.28 2.33 9.43
C SER A 289 -5.40 2.48 10.46
N LEU A 290 -6.67 2.63 10.05
CA LEU A 290 -7.83 2.65 10.96
C LEU A 290 -8.02 1.32 11.68
N GLY A 291 -7.72 0.21 11.00
CA GLY A 291 -7.75 -1.12 11.60
C GLY A 291 -6.67 -1.32 12.67
N ALA A 292 -5.49 -0.76 12.40
CA ALA A 292 -4.31 -0.83 13.25
C ALA A 292 -4.39 0.12 14.45
N ALA A 293 -4.94 1.32 14.28
CA ALA A 293 -4.99 2.36 15.30
C ALA A 293 -5.75 1.87 16.54
N LYS A 294 -5.12 2.04 17.71
CA LYS A 294 -5.72 1.72 19.02
C LYS A 294 -5.68 2.89 19.99
N MET A 295 -4.79 3.85 19.76
CA MET A 295 -4.66 5.03 20.61
C MET A 295 -5.54 6.15 20.06
N ARG A 296 -6.08 6.99 20.94
CA ARG A 296 -7.06 8.03 20.58
C ARG A 296 -6.49 9.02 19.56
N ALA A 297 -5.28 9.51 19.80
CA ALA A 297 -4.55 10.39 18.88
C ALA A 297 -4.31 9.73 17.51
N GLU A 298 -3.89 8.47 17.48
CA GLU A 298 -3.70 7.73 16.22
C GLU A 298 -4.99 7.63 15.40
N VAL A 299 -6.11 7.30 16.06
CA VAL A 299 -7.41 7.22 15.38
C VAL A 299 -7.79 8.60 14.85
N ALA A 300 -7.56 9.67 15.62
CA ALA A 300 -7.84 11.04 15.18
C ALA A 300 -7.03 11.40 13.93
N THR A 301 -5.71 11.19 13.93
CA THR A 301 -4.83 11.45 12.79
C THR A 301 -5.32 10.72 11.54
N VAL A 302 -5.61 9.41 11.63
CA VAL A 302 -6.01 8.61 10.46
C VAL A 302 -7.40 9.01 9.96
N ILE A 303 -8.30 9.47 10.84
CA ILE A 303 -9.61 9.98 10.43
C ILE A 303 -9.49 11.34 9.76
N VAL A 304 -8.56 12.21 10.19
CA VAL A 304 -8.24 13.43 9.45
C VAL A 304 -7.66 13.09 8.07
N GLU A 305 -6.79 12.09 7.94
CA GLU A 305 -6.32 11.60 6.64
C GLU A 305 -7.48 11.10 5.76
N TYR A 306 -8.43 10.35 6.35
CA TYR A 306 -9.65 9.88 5.68
C TYR A 306 -10.54 11.03 5.19
N LEU A 307 -10.87 11.96 6.08
CA LEU A 307 -11.72 13.09 5.77
C LEU A 307 -11.06 14.01 4.75
N THR A 308 -9.76 14.24 4.85
CA THR A 308 -9.01 15.00 3.85
C THR A 308 -9.12 14.38 2.46
N LEU A 309 -9.06 13.05 2.35
CA LEU A 309 -9.21 12.36 1.08
C LEU A 309 -10.66 12.28 0.58
N VAL A 310 -11.65 12.18 1.47
CA VAL A 310 -13.07 12.05 1.08
C VAL A 310 -13.69 13.41 0.74
N CYS A 311 -13.26 14.48 1.42
CA CYS A 311 -13.70 15.85 1.14
C CYS A 311 -13.41 16.28 -0.30
N THR A 312 -12.33 15.78 -0.91
CA THR A 312 -12.00 16.09 -2.31
C THR A 312 -12.88 15.37 -3.33
N LYS A 313 -13.85 14.55 -2.92
CA LYS A 313 -14.74 13.83 -3.85
C LYS A 313 -16.23 14.00 -3.54
N ASN A 314 -16.61 13.95 -2.26
CA ASN A 314 -18.03 13.87 -1.90
C ASN A 314 -18.34 14.61 -0.60
N LEU A 315 -18.77 15.86 -0.73
CA LEU A 315 -19.17 16.72 0.39
C LEU A 315 -20.38 16.20 1.18
N THR A 316 -21.26 15.39 0.57
CA THR A 316 -22.42 14.82 1.28
C THR A 316 -21.96 13.80 2.33
N LYS A 317 -20.99 12.95 2.00
CA LYS A 317 -20.41 11.99 2.96
C LYS A 317 -19.75 12.70 4.13
N VAL A 318 -19.10 13.84 3.87
CA VAL A 318 -18.46 14.68 4.90
C VAL A 318 -19.48 15.17 5.92
N GLY A 319 -20.67 15.59 5.47
CA GLY A 319 -21.75 16.00 6.36
C GLY A 319 -22.20 14.87 7.30
N TRP A 320 -22.36 13.64 6.79
CA TRP A 320 -22.74 12.50 7.64
C TRP A 320 -21.69 12.17 8.70
N ILE A 321 -20.42 12.11 8.30
CA ILE A 321 -19.31 11.82 9.22
C ILE A 321 -19.18 12.93 10.27
N SER A 322 -19.38 14.19 9.87
CA SER A 322 -19.36 15.33 10.79
C SER A 322 -20.50 15.29 11.81
N GLY A 323 -21.69 14.84 11.40
CA GLY A 323 -22.81 14.63 12.33
C GLY A 323 -22.49 13.59 13.40
N ASP A 324 -21.81 12.50 13.01
CA ASP A 324 -21.38 11.45 13.95
C ASP A 324 -20.40 11.96 15.01
N LEU A 325 -19.52 12.92 14.66
CA LEU A 325 -18.57 13.53 15.59
C LEU A 325 -19.21 14.23 16.78
N VAL A 326 -20.42 14.74 16.60
CA VAL A 326 -21.07 15.61 17.60
C VAL A 326 -22.46 15.13 18.01
N ASN A 327 -22.88 13.94 17.59
CA ASN A 327 -24.14 13.33 18.01
C ASN A 327 -24.14 12.89 19.50
N GLY A 328 -22.98 12.93 20.17
CA GLY A 328 -22.80 12.56 21.57
C GLY A 328 -22.48 11.08 21.81
N GLU A 329 -22.40 10.25 20.76
CA GLU A 329 -21.90 8.88 20.85
C GLU A 329 -20.38 8.83 20.99
N LEU A 330 -19.68 9.79 20.37
CA LEU A 330 -18.24 9.90 20.45
C LEU A 330 -17.78 10.74 21.66
N PRO A 331 -16.62 10.42 22.25
CA PRO A 331 -16.12 11.13 23.42
C PRO A 331 -15.74 12.57 23.08
N LEU A 332 -16.06 13.51 23.98
CA LEU A 332 -15.74 14.93 23.79
C LEU A 332 -14.24 15.16 23.58
N GLU A 333 -13.41 14.40 24.31
CA GLU A 333 -11.95 14.47 24.21
C GLU A 333 -11.47 14.07 22.81
N PHE A 334 -12.10 13.06 22.20
CA PHE A 334 -11.73 12.61 20.86
C PHE A 334 -12.10 13.64 19.78
N THR A 335 -13.22 14.34 19.94
CA THR A 335 -13.59 15.44 19.05
C THR A 335 -12.61 16.61 19.15
N ALA A 336 -12.10 16.90 20.37
CA ALA A 336 -11.06 17.89 20.57
C ALA A 336 -9.73 17.48 19.89
N ASP A 337 -9.32 16.21 20.00
CA ASP A 337 -8.14 15.67 19.32
C ASP A 337 -8.26 15.80 17.79
N LEU A 338 -9.44 15.53 17.22
CA LEU A 338 -9.66 15.72 15.78
C LEU A 338 -9.48 17.17 15.34
N PHE A 339 -9.93 18.14 16.14
CA PHE A 339 -9.74 19.56 15.83
C PHE A 339 -8.26 19.97 15.86
N TYR A 340 -7.49 19.43 16.80
CA TYR A 340 -6.04 19.57 16.81
C TYR A 340 -5.39 18.94 15.56
N GLU A 341 -5.79 17.72 15.19
CA GLU A 341 -5.24 17.02 14.02
C GLU A 341 -5.59 17.72 12.70
N PHE A 342 -6.76 18.36 12.59
CA PHE A 342 -7.08 19.21 11.43
C PHE A 342 -6.17 20.43 11.34
N TYR A 343 -5.85 21.06 12.48
CA TYR A 343 -4.89 22.15 12.52
C TYR A 343 -3.51 21.68 12.04
N GLN A 344 -3.04 20.54 12.55
CA GLN A 344 -1.76 19.95 12.14
C GLN A 344 -1.73 19.59 10.65
N ALA A 345 -2.82 19.01 10.14
CA ALA A 345 -2.94 18.71 8.72
C ALA A 345 -2.88 19.99 7.87
N LYS A 346 -3.50 21.09 8.31
CA LYS A 346 -3.44 22.38 7.62
C LYS A 346 -2.03 22.99 7.62
N MET A 347 -1.31 22.92 8.73
CA MET A 347 0.03 23.49 8.88
C MET A 347 1.14 22.62 8.29
N SER A 348 0.84 21.37 7.94
CA SER A 348 1.79 20.48 7.28
C SER A 348 2.24 21.07 5.95
N PRO A 349 3.57 21.19 5.69
CA PRO A 349 4.07 21.63 4.39
C PRO A 349 3.73 20.65 3.26
N ASN A 350 3.29 19.44 3.61
CA ASN A 350 2.84 18.41 2.67
C ASN A 350 1.31 18.40 2.49
N ASN A 351 0.59 19.41 2.99
CA ASN A 351 -0.84 19.53 2.74
C ASN A 351 -1.07 19.92 1.26
N LEU A 352 -1.47 18.94 0.47
CA LEU A 352 -1.80 19.11 -0.94
C LEU A 352 -3.28 19.42 -1.18
N SER A 353 -4.10 19.44 -0.12
CA SER A 353 -5.52 19.73 -0.24
C SER A 353 -5.73 21.24 -0.42
N PRO A 354 -6.36 21.70 -1.53
CA PRO A 354 -6.78 23.09 -1.64
C PRO A 354 -7.91 23.45 -0.67
N ILE A 355 -8.63 22.45 -0.18
CA ILE A 355 -9.77 22.62 0.71
C ILE A 355 -9.25 22.69 2.15
N ASP A 356 -9.67 23.72 2.88
CA ASP A 356 -9.54 23.78 4.34
C ASP A 356 -10.57 22.82 4.98
N VAL A 357 -10.19 21.56 5.06
CA VAL A 357 -11.03 20.46 5.58
C VAL A 357 -11.44 20.74 7.02
N GLY A 358 -10.55 21.31 7.84
CA GLY A 358 -10.84 21.67 9.22
C GLY A 358 -12.00 22.66 9.33
N SER A 359 -11.94 23.74 8.53
CA SER A 359 -13.03 24.73 8.44
C SER A 359 -14.36 24.09 8.02
N MET A 360 -14.32 23.24 7.00
CA MET A 360 -15.52 22.56 6.48
C MET A 360 -16.16 21.64 7.53
N ILE A 361 -15.36 20.79 8.19
CA ILE A 361 -15.84 19.87 9.23
C ILE A 361 -16.41 20.65 10.41
N LEU A 362 -15.72 21.71 10.87
CA LEU A 362 -16.23 22.52 11.97
C LEU A 362 -17.57 23.17 11.62
N ASN A 363 -17.76 23.63 10.39
CA ASN A 363 -19.02 24.21 9.94
C ASN A 363 -20.17 23.18 9.96
N TYR A 364 -19.92 21.94 9.52
CA TYR A 364 -20.93 20.88 9.63
C TYR A 364 -21.23 20.50 11.09
N THR A 365 -20.20 20.31 11.91
CA THR A 365 -20.38 19.92 13.32
C THR A 365 -21.13 21.00 14.11
N VAL A 366 -20.82 22.30 13.92
CA VAL A 366 -21.51 23.38 14.63
C VAL A 366 -22.96 23.55 14.19
N LYS A 367 -23.27 23.25 12.92
CA LYS A 367 -24.64 23.23 12.41
C LYS A 367 -25.45 22.09 13.03
N ASP A 368 -24.85 20.91 13.19
CA ASP A 368 -25.53 19.72 13.70
C ASP A 368 -25.68 19.73 15.23
N ASN A 369 -24.62 20.07 15.97
CA ASN A 369 -24.66 20.20 17.43
C ASN A 369 -23.69 21.27 17.96
N PRO A 370 -24.11 22.56 17.98
CA PRO A 370 -23.23 23.66 18.35
C PRO A 370 -22.72 23.57 19.80
N LYS A 371 -23.50 22.95 20.70
CA LYS A 371 -23.11 22.81 22.10
C LYS A 371 -21.94 21.85 22.27
N HIS A 372 -21.96 20.72 21.57
CA HIS A 372 -20.87 19.74 21.65
C HIS A 372 -19.61 20.28 20.96
N THR A 373 -19.74 20.90 19.77
CA THR A 373 -18.60 21.51 19.07
C THR A 373 -17.90 22.55 19.94
N VAL A 374 -18.65 23.49 20.54
CA VAL A 374 -18.04 24.53 21.38
C VAL A 374 -17.44 23.94 22.67
N ALA A 375 -18.04 22.90 23.24
CA ALA A 375 -17.46 22.20 24.38
C ALA A 375 -16.14 21.49 24.04
N ALA A 376 -16.01 20.91 22.84
CA ALA A 376 -14.77 20.31 22.37
C ALA A 376 -13.70 21.37 22.11
N VAL A 377 -14.07 22.52 21.55
CA VAL A 377 -13.15 23.66 21.40
C VAL A 377 -12.71 24.20 22.76
N ASP A 378 -13.62 24.34 23.73
CA ASP A 378 -13.29 24.76 25.11
C ASP A 378 -12.37 23.77 25.85
N LEU A 379 -12.53 22.48 25.55
CA LEU A 379 -11.65 21.44 26.08
C LEU A 379 -10.26 21.48 25.44
N LEU A 380 -10.17 21.61 24.10
CA LEU A 380 -8.91 21.82 23.38
C LEU A 380 -8.17 23.06 23.89
N ALA A 381 -8.94 24.06 24.32
CA ALA A 381 -8.52 25.29 24.96
C ALA A 381 -8.05 25.15 26.44
N SER A 382 -8.02 23.94 26.99
CA SER A 382 -7.51 23.71 28.34
C SER A 382 -6.03 23.32 28.27
N PRO A 383 -5.09 24.11 28.84
CA PRO A 383 -3.68 23.75 28.86
C PRO A 383 -3.43 22.41 29.54
N ASP A 384 -4.22 22.08 30.57
CA ASP A 384 -4.15 20.79 31.25
C ASP A 384 -4.53 19.63 30.30
N PHE A 385 -5.53 19.85 29.43
CA PHE A 385 -5.92 18.87 28.43
C PHE A 385 -4.83 18.75 27.37
N PHE A 386 -4.41 19.89 26.80
CA PHE A 386 -3.37 19.99 25.78
C PHE A 386 -2.07 19.28 26.20
N ALA A 387 -1.61 19.52 27.44
CA ALA A 387 -0.47 18.85 28.03
C ALA A 387 -0.72 17.36 28.30
N SER A 388 -1.92 17.00 28.79
CA SER A 388 -2.26 15.59 29.06
C SER A 388 -2.35 14.72 27.81
N GLU A 389 -2.75 15.32 26.68
CA GLU A 389 -2.75 14.65 25.36
C GLU A 389 -1.34 14.57 24.76
N GLY A 390 -0.36 15.24 25.37
CA GLY A 390 1.00 15.30 24.83
C GLY A 390 1.11 16.20 23.60
N PHE A 391 0.19 17.14 23.41
CA PHE A 391 0.32 18.11 22.34
C PHE A 391 1.43 19.14 22.67
N ASP A 392 2.08 19.65 21.63
CA ASP A 392 3.15 20.65 21.80
C ASP A 392 2.57 21.99 22.26
N ILE A 393 2.68 22.27 23.56
CA ILE A 393 2.13 23.47 24.21
C ILE A 393 2.56 24.77 23.50
N SER A 394 3.73 24.78 22.83
CA SER A 394 4.21 25.98 22.14
C SER A 394 3.34 26.42 20.95
N ILE A 395 2.51 25.52 20.42
CA ILE A 395 1.56 25.80 19.31
C ILE A 395 0.11 25.85 19.78
N GLU A 396 -0.16 25.79 21.09
CA GLU A 396 -1.51 25.81 21.67
C GLU A 396 -2.29 27.04 21.19
N ASP A 397 -1.69 28.23 21.33
CA ASP A 397 -2.29 29.51 20.94
C ASP A 397 -2.64 29.57 19.45
N GLU A 398 -1.71 29.14 18.58
CA GLU A 398 -1.91 29.14 17.13
C GLU A 398 -3.01 28.15 16.72
N THR A 399 -3.03 26.98 17.37
CA THR A 399 -4.05 25.95 17.17
C THR A 399 -5.44 26.51 17.49
N ILE A 400 -5.60 27.07 18.69
CA ILE A 400 -6.91 27.52 19.14
C ILE A 400 -7.37 28.74 18.36
N PHE A 401 -6.46 29.67 18.05
CA PHE A 401 -6.77 30.78 17.17
C PHE A 401 -7.31 30.31 15.81
N GLN A 402 -6.65 29.33 15.19
CA GLN A 402 -7.08 28.77 13.91
C GLN A 402 -8.44 28.07 14.01
N VAL A 403 -8.66 27.25 15.05
CA VAL A 403 -9.93 26.53 15.27
C VAL A 403 -11.09 27.49 15.56
N VAL A 404 -10.86 28.54 16.34
CA VAL A 404 -11.87 29.60 16.60
C VAL A 404 -12.16 30.37 15.32
N SER A 405 -11.15 30.70 14.52
CA SER A 405 -11.35 31.41 13.25
C SER A 405 -12.25 30.61 12.29
N TRP A 406 -12.12 29.27 12.28
CA TRP A 406 -13.01 28.39 11.51
C TRP A 406 -14.47 28.48 11.97
N LEU A 407 -14.73 28.53 13.28
CA LEU A 407 -16.08 28.74 13.81
C LEU A 407 -16.66 30.09 13.38
N GLU A 408 -15.85 31.15 13.42
CA GLU A 408 -16.26 32.52 13.07
C GLU A 408 -16.60 32.70 11.58
N MET A 409 -16.11 31.83 10.69
CA MET A 409 -16.45 31.85 9.27
C MET A 409 -17.93 31.50 8.99
N SER A 410 -18.61 30.82 9.91
CA SER A 410 -20.02 30.43 9.79
C SER A 410 -20.93 31.27 10.68
N LYS A 411 -22.15 31.55 10.21
CA LYS A 411 -23.14 32.29 11.03
C LYS A 411 -23.53 31.48 12.26
N GLU A 412 -23.70 30.18 12.09
CA GLU A 412 -24.02 29.21 13.14
C GLU A 412 -22.91 29.17 14.21
N GLY A 413 -21.65 29.19 13.79
CA GLY A 413 -20.50 29.26 14.70
C GLY A 413 -20.39 30.59 15.44
N GLN A 414 -20.63 31.72 14.77
CA GLN A 414 -20.73 33.03 15.45
C GLN A 414 -21.84 33.04 16.51
N ASP A 415 -23.01 32.48 16.19
CA ASP A 415 -24.14 32.41 17.11
C ASP A 415 -23.85 31.43 18.27
N ALA A 416 -23.16 30.32 18.01
CA ALA A 416 -22.73 29.37 19.04
C ALA A 416 -21.72 29.99 20.01
N LEU A 417 -20.70 30.70 19.50
CA LEU A 417 -19.72 31.42 20.31
C LEU A 417 -20.37 32.51 21.18
N LYS A 418 -21.31 33.28 20.63
CA LYS A 418 -22.07 34.29 21.40
C LYS A 418 -22.85 33.68 22.55
N ARG A 419 -23.62 32.61 22.29
CA ARG A 419 -24.39 31.90 23.34
C ARG A 419 -23.48 31.30 24.41
N TYR A 420 -22.30 30.85 24.03
CA TYR A 420 -21.33 30.31 24.96
C TYR A 420 -20.71 31.41 25.84
N ALA A 421 -20.37 32.55 25.25
CA ALA A 421 -19.88 33.73 25.97
C ALA A 421 -20.90 34.26 27.00
N GLU A 422 -22.21 34.13 26.74
CA GLU A 422 -23.27 34.46 27.71
C GLU A 422 -23.26 33.55 28.94
N ILE A 423 -22.76 32.31 28.83
CA ILE A 423 -22.71 31.32 29.93
C ILE A 423 -21.42 31.47 30.75
N LYS A 424 -20.30 31.88 30.13
CA LYS A 424 -19.02 32.18 30.79
C LYS A 424 -18.66 33.66 30.62
N PRO A 425 -19.28 34.59 31.38
CA PRO A 425 -19.16 36.01 31.11
C PRO A 425 -17.76 36.54 31.49
N GLN A 426 -17.03 37.05 30.49
CA GLN A 426 -16.12 38.18 30.69
C GLN A 426 -16.58 39.36 29.81
N PRO A 427 -16.71 40.59 30.34
CA PRO A 427 -17.36 41.68 29.61
C PRO A 427 -16.40 42.42 28.68
N GLY A 428 -16.77 42.51 27.39
CA GLY A 428 -16.38 43.63 26.51
C GLY A 428 -15.23 43.42 25.52
N GLN A 429 -14.66 42.21 25.41
CA GLN A 429 -13.60 41.87 24.45
C GLN A 429 -14.08 40.85 23.41
N SER A 430 -13.43 40.81 22.24
CA SER A 430 -13.64 39.75 21.24
C SER A 430 -13.31 38.39 21.88
N TYR A 431 -14.06 37.33 21.55
CA TYR A 431 -13.83 36.00 22.13
C TYR A 431 -12.37 35.55 21.93
N ALA A 432 -11.79 35.81 20.75
CA ALA A 432 -10.38 35.53 20.46
C ALA A 432 -9.39 36.34 21.33
N GLU A 433 -9.70 37.59 21.68
CA GLU A 433 -8.85 38.45 22.53
C GLU A 433 -8.92 38.03 24.00
N THR A 434 -10.14 37.82 24.53
CA THR A 434 -10.33 37.29 25.88
C THR A 434 -9.64 35.94 26.02
N TYR A 435 -9.76 35.11 25.00
CA TYR A 435 -9.15 33.80 24.97
C TYR A 435 -7.61 33.91 25.05
N ARG A 436 -6.99 34.72 24.20
CA ARG A 436 -5.55 35.02 24.24
C ARG A 436 -5.09 35.51 25.61
N ASP A 437 -5.81 36.45 26.23
CA ASP A 437 -5.47 36.97 27.57
C ASP A 437 -5.56 35.87 28.64
N THR A 438 -6.56 34.98 28.58
CA THR A 438 -6.66 33.83 29.49
C THR A 438 -5.62 32.76 29.24
N VAL A 439 -5.22 32.50 27.99
CA VAL A 439 -4.14 31.54 27.71
C VAL A 439 -2.82 32.08 28.21
N ILE A 440 -2.47 33.33 27.94
CA ILE A 440 -1.23 33.94 28.47
C ILE A 440 -1.19 33.85 30.00
N GLN A 441 -2.30 34.12 30.69
CA GLN A 441 -2.36 33.97 32.16
C GLN A 441 -2.21 32.51 32.61
N ARG A 442 -2.78 31.55 31.87
CA ARG A 442 -2.67 30.13 32.19
C ARG A 442 -1.30 29.57 31.85
N GLU A 443 -0.68 29.98 30.74
CA GLU A 443 0.69 29.66 30.36
C GLU A 443 1.65 30.22 31.39
N GLN A 444 1.47 31.46 31.86
CA GLN A 444 2.25 32.00 32.99
C GLN A 444 2.06 31.17 34.26
N LYS A 445 0.84 30.71 34.54
CA LYS A 445 0.56 29.85 35.69
C LYS A 445 1.13 28.44 35.54
N TYR A 446 1.10 27.86 34.34
CA TYR A 446 1.68 26.57 33.99
C TYR A 446 3.21 26.65 34.06
N THR A 447 3.80 27.69 33.48
CA THR A 447 5.23 28.01 33.59
C THR A 447 5.63 28.27 35.04
N ALA A 448 4.75 28.85 35.87
CA ALA A 448 5.01 28.98 37.31
C ALA A 448 4.88 27.63 38.07
N LEU A 449 3.94 26.76 37.66
CA LEU A 449 3.72 25.41 38.21
C LEU A 449 4.77 24.37 37.78
N HIS A 450 5.37 24.53 36.61
CA HIS A 450 6.42 23.64 36.10
C HIS A 450 7.82 24.25 36.30
N GLY A 451 7.95 25.58 36.22
CA GLY A 451 9.16 26.32 36.61
C GLY A 451 9.46 26.25 38.12
N THR A 452 8.52 25.72 38.92
CA THR A 452 8.74 25.36 40.33
C THR A 452 9.54 24.07 40.51
N GLN A 453 10.02 23.37 39.46
CA GLN A 453 10.99 22.28 39.67
C GLN A 453 12.32 22.76 40.29
N ASN A 454 12.76 23.99 40.02
CA ASN A 454 13.86 24.61 40.77
C ASN A 454 13.52 24.86 42.26
N VAL A 455 12.24 24.78 42.62
CA VAL A 455 11.74 24.91 43.99
C VAL A 455 11.78 23.56 44.73
N GLU A 456 12.03 22.42 44.07
CA GLU A 456 12.25 21.16 44.79
C GLU A 456 13.57 21.17 45.56
N PHE A 457 14.65 21.73 45.00
CA PHE A 457 15.95 21.83 45.65
C PHE A 457 16.10 23.11 46.49
N GLN A 458 15.29 23.29 47.52
CA GLN A 458 15.34 24.51 48.38
C GLN A 458 16.59 24.58 49.24
N ALA A 459 17.11 23.43 49.68
CA ALA A 459 18.31 23.34 50.51
C ALA A 459 19.58 23.53 49.66
N GLN A 460 20.54 24.32 50.17
CA GLN A 460 21.79 24.61 49.46
C GLN A 460 22.63 23.34 49.27
N SER A 461 22.59 22.45 50.25
CA SER A 461 23.22 21.13 50.15
C SER A 461 22.56 20.25 49.08
N SER A 462 21.23 20.35 48.89
CA SER A 462 20.52 19.61 47.84
C SER A 462 20.93 20.09 46.45
N GLN A 463 21.06 21.41 46.26
CA GLN A 463 21.56 21.99 45.01
C GLN A 463 23.00 21.54 44.73
N THR A 464 23.85 21.50 45.75
CA THR A 464 25.23 21.03 45.60
C THR A 464 25.29 19.54 45.25
N LEU A 465 24.46 18.71 45.88
CA LEU A 465 24.33 17.29 45.55
C LEU A 465 23.90 17.11 44.09
N ARG A 466 22.88 17.84 43.63
CA ARG A 466 22.44 17.83 42.24
C ARG A 466 23.55 18.29 41.29
N ASP A 467 24.27 19.35 41.64
CA ASP A 467 25.29 19.92 40.78
C ASP A 467 26.48 18.97 40.59
N VAL A 468 26.90 18.30 41.67
CA VAL A 468 28.02 17.34 41.64
C VAL A 468 27.60 15.99 41.07
N LEU A 469 26.47 15.43 41.52
CA LEU A 469 26.04 14.07 41.16
C LEU A 469 25.29 14.01 39.83
N LEU A 470 24.55 15.05 39.48
CA LEU A 470 23.73 15.11 38.26
C LEU A 470 24.25 16.08 37.20
N GLY A 471 25.38 16.76 37.45
CA GLY A 471 25.97 17.70 36.51
C GLY A 471 25.19 19.01 36.37
N GLY A 472 24.46 19.43 37.41
CA GLY A 472 23.81 20.75 37.47
C GLY A 472 22.35 20.77 37.04
N SER A 473 21.82 19.67 36.51
CA SER A 473 20.41 19.54 36.11
C SER A 473 19.69 18.59 37.05
N ALA A 474 18.41 18.85 37.33
CA ALA A 474 17.56 17.87 38.01
C ALA A 474 17.44 16.60 37.15
N ALA A 475 17.25 15.44 37.77
CA ALA A 475 17.03 14.21 37.00
C ALA A 475 15.73 14.33 36.18
N SER A 476 14.70 14.95 36.76
CA SER A 476 13.41 15.23 36.14
C SER A 476 13.48 16.25 35.00
N SER A 477 14.54 17.04 34.88
CA SER A 477 14.61 17.99 33.77
C SER A 477 14.71 17.28 32.41
N ALA A 478 15.08 16.00 32.39
CA ALA A 478 14.99 15.16 31.20
C ALA A 478 13.55 14.65 30.96
N ALA A 479 12.75 14.47 32.02
CA ALA A 479 11.29 14.22 31.98
C ALA A 479 10.50 15.31 31.26
N ASP A 480 11.03 16.54 31.28
CA ASP A 480 10.43 17.71 30.65
C ASP A 480 10.73 17.84 29.16
N ASP A 481 11.39 16.87 28.53
CA ASP A 481 11.51 16.84 27.07
C ASP A 481 10.09 16.82 26.43
N PRO A 482 9.71 17.87 25.67
CA PRO A 482 8.39 17.94 25.05
C PRO A 482 8.08 16.71 24.18
N GLN A 483 9.10 16.09 23.57
CA GLN A 483 8.90 14.89 22.75
C GLN A 483 8.60 13.65 23.60
N ALA A 484 9.22 13.53 24.77
CA ALA A 484 8.93 12.45 25.71
C ALA A 484 7.59 12.65 26.41
N GLN A 485 7.15 13.89 26.60
CA GLN A 485 5.78 14.20 27.05
C GLN A 485 4.77 13.86 25.96
N ALA A 486 5.04 14.27 24.71
CA ALA A 486 4.18 13.95 23.58
C ALA A 486 4.01 12.44 23.36
N ALA A 487 5.11 11.69 23.41
CA ALA A 487 5.09 10.23 23.28
C ALA A 487 4.32 9.52 24.41
N SER A 488 4.35 10.08 25.62
CA SER A 488 3.64 9.57 26.80
C SER A 488 2.15 9.91 26.72
N GLY A 489 1.80 11.16 26.41
CA GLY A 489 0.41 11.63 26.29
C GLY A 489 -0.35 11.02 25.11
N SER A 490 0.33 10.74 23.99
CA SER A 490 -0.30 10.07 22.84
C SER A 490 -0.75 8.62 23.13
N SER A 491 -0.43 8.09 24.31
CA SER A 491 -0.71 6.72 24.71
C SER A 491 -2.05 6.53 25.43
N VAL A 492 -3.00 7.45 25.30
CA VAL A 492 -4.38 7.24 25.75
C VAL A 492 -5.10 6.26 24.80
N PRO A 493 -5.57 5.08 25.29
CA PRO A 493 -6.34 4.16 24.45
C PRO A 493 -7.65 4.79 23.98
N ALA A 494 -8.00 4.60 22.72
CA ALA A 494 -9.28 5.04 22.19
C ALA A 494 -10.43 4.29 22.90
N LYS A 495 -11.51 5.01 23.25
CA LYS A 495 -12.69 4.39 23.87
C LYS A 495 -13.37 3.41 22.88
N PRO A 496 -14.08 2.36 23.35
CA PRO A 496 -14.69 1.37 22.47
C PRO A 496 -15.61 1.94 21.39
N GLU A 497 -16.36 3.00 21.71
CA GLU A 497 -17.20 3.75 20.78
C GLU A 497 -16.41 4.36 19.62
N THR A 498 -15.25 4.96 19.90
CA THR A 498 -14.31 5.51 18.90
C THR A 498 -13.74 4.40 18.02
N LEU A 499 -13.35 3.27 18.62
CA LEU A 499 -12.83 2.12 17.86
C LEU A 499 -13.90 1.49 16.96
N ARG A 500 -15.15 1.39 17.44
CA ARG A 500 -16.29 0.89 16.65
C ARG A 500 -16.52 1.78 15.44
N TRP A 501 -16.57 3.09 15.64
CA TRP A 501 -16.72 4.06 14.55
C TRP A 501 -15.56 4.00 13.54
N ALA A 502 -14.32 3.88 14.03
CA ALA A 502 -13.15 3.68 13.17
C ALA A 502 -13.25 2.39 12.33
N GLN A 503 -13.82 1.29 12.86
CA GLN A 503 -14.08 0.08 12.07
C GLN A 503 -15.14 0.28 10.99
N GLU A 504 -16.17 1.09 11.23
CA GLU A 504 -17.18 1.44 10.22
C GLU A 504 -16.57 2.26 9.09
N LEU A 505 -15.74 3.26 9.42
CA LEU A 505 -14.98 4.04 8.44
C LEU A 505 -13.98 3.17 7.67
N LYS A 506 -13.29 2.25 8.34
CA LYS A 506 -12.44 1.23 7.69
C LYS A 506 -13.23 0.44 6.66
N ALA A 507 -14.39 -0.09 7.03
CA ALA A 507 -15.23 -0.88 6.13
C ALA A 507 -15.68 -0.06 4.90
N ASN A 508 -16.02 1.21 5.10
CA ASN A 508 -16.39 2.13 4.03
C ASN A 508 -15.22 2.46 3.10
N ALA A 509 -14.04 2.72 3.66
CA ALA A 509 -12.81 2.98 2.92
C ALA A 509 -12.37 1.76 2.11
N THR A 510 -12.36 0.56 2.72
CA THR A 510 -12.08 -0.70 2.03
C THR A 510 -13.05 -0.96 0.89
N ARG A 511 -14.36 -0.81 1.13
CA ARG A 511 -15.38 -1.00 0.08
C ARG A 511 -15.17 -0.06 -1.10
N SER A 512 -15.00 1.24 -0.82
CA SER A 512 -14.78 2.25 -1.86
C SER A 512 -13.49 1.99 -2.64
N ALA A 513 -12.40 1.62 -1.96
CA ALA A 513 -11.14 1.25 -2.61
C ALA A 513 -11.31 0.03 -3.52
N THR A 514 -12.01 -1.02 -3.07
CA THR A 514 -12.32 -2.20 -3.88
C THR A 514 -13.16 -1.84 -5.10
N ASP A 515 -14.19 -1.00 -4.93
CA ASP A 515 -15.07 -0.58 -6.01
C ASP A 515 -14.31 0.22 -7.10
N PHE A 516 -13.49 1.19 -6.72
CA PHE A 516 -12.66 1.93 -7.69
C PHE A 516 -11.62 1.04 -8.38
N ASN A 517 -10.99 0.12 -7.66
CA ASN A 517 -10.09 -0.86 -8.29
C ASN A 517 -10.84 -1.77 -9.27
N ASN A 518 -12.09 -2.13 -8.96
CA ASN A 518 -12.94 -2.90 -9.86
C ASN A 518 -13.31 -2.11 -11.11
N GLN A 519 -13.65 -0.83 -10.98
CA GLN A 519 -13.92 0.07 -12.11
C GLN A 519 -12.69 0.21 -13.01
N CYS A 520 -11.52 0.48 -12.42
CA CYS A 520 -10.26 0.62 -13.18
C CYS A 520 -9.91 -0.65 -13.96
N TYR A 521 -10.14 -1.81 -13.33
CA TYR A 521 -9.92 -3.11 -13.95
C TYR A 521 -10.92 -3.37 -15.08
N ALA A 522 -12.20 -3.06 -14.88
CA ALA A 522 -13.22 -3.23 -15.91
C ALA A 522 -12.96 -2.34 -17.14
N TYR A 523 -12.51 -1.11 -16.92
CA TYR A 523 -12.22 -0.15 -17.98
C TYR A 523 -10.95 -0.45 -18.76
N SER A 524 -9.82 -0.67 -18.06
CA SER A 524 -8.51 -0.79 -18.72
C SER A 524 -8.03 -2.22 -18.94
N GLY A 525 -8.69 -3.21 -18.31
CA GLY A 525 -8.17 -4.56 -18.19
C GLY A 525 -6.98 -4.71 -17.25
N THR A 526 -6.26 -3.63 -16.96
CA THR A 526 -5.03 -3.72 -16.15
C THR A 526 -5.37 -3.77 -14.66
N SER A 527 -4.53 -4.41 -13.87
CA SER A 527 -4.59 -4.46 -12.42
C SER A 527 -3.60 -3.53 -11.72
N SER A 528 -2.49 -3.15 -12.37
CA SER A 528 -1.50 -2.19 -11.82
C SER A 528 -1.67 -0.77 -12.33
N ASN A 529 -1.31 0.18 -11.47
CA ASN A 529 -0.82 1.47 -11.91
C ASN A 529 0.70 1.35 -12.18
N PRO A 530 1.24 1.79 -13.33
CA PRO A 530 2.68 1.74 -13.62
C PRO A 530 3.56 2.48 -12.60
N LEU A 531 2.97 3.39 -11.83
CA LEU A 531 3.66 4.31 -10.92
C LEU A 531 3.89 3.76 -9.52
N ASP A 532 3.23 2.67 -9.12
CA ASP A 532 3.24 2.20 -7.73
C ASP A 532 3.58 0.72 -7.63
N SER A 533 4.87 0.42 -7.75
CA SER A 533 5.34 -0.94 -7.47
C SER A 533 5.15 -1.24 -5.98
N LEU A 534 4.59 -2.41 -5.67
CA LEU A 534 4.63 -3.00 -4.32
C LEU A 534 6.04 -2.90 -3.71
N CYS A 535 7.06 -3.02 -4.55
CA CYS A 535 8.46 -2.83 -4.21
C CYS A 535 8.74 -1.48 -3.52
N ASN A 536 8.18 -0.36 -3.98
CA ASN A 536 8.40 0.94 -3.35
C ASN A 536 7.84 0.99 -1.92
N SER A 537 6.64 0.46 -1.69
CA SER A 537 6.03 0.41 -0.35
C SER A 537 6.79 -0.56 0.56
N MET A 538 7.23 -1.72 0.05
CA MET A 538 8.08 -2.64 0.80
C MET A 538 9.43 -2.00 1.15
N ASN A 539 10.05 -1.25 0.24
CA ASN A 539 11.30 -0.55 0.49
C ASN A 539 11.13 0.56 1.53
N GLY A 540 10.00 1.28 1.51
CA GLY A 540 9.64 2.26 2.53
C GLY A 540 9.55 1.64 3.93
N MET A 541 8.81 0.53 4.03
CA MET A 541 8.69 -0.28 5.24
C MET A 541 10.07 -0.76 5.73
N VAL A 542 10.87 -1.40 4.87
CA VAL A 542 12.19 -1.94 5.23
C VAL A 542 13.12 -0.85 5.75
N LYS A 543 13.24 0.28 5.05
CA LYS A 543 14.12 1.39 5.46
C LYS A 543 13.73 1.98 6.80
N LYS A 544 12.44 2.03 7.12
CA LYS A 544 11.93 2.63 8.36
C LYS A 544 12.06 1.69 9.54
N THR A 545 11.78 0.40 9.34
CA THR A 545 12.10 -0.64 10.33
C THR A 545 13.60 -0.65 10.60
N GLN A 546 14.45 -0.57 9.57
CA GLN A 546 15.90 -0.49 9.75
C GLN A 546 16.32 0.74 10.56
N SER A 547 15.79 1.93 10.22
CA SER A 547 16.10 3.15 10.98
C SER A 547 15.73 3.03 12.46
N PHE A 548 14.63 2.35 12.77
CA PHE A 548 14.23 2.05 14.14
C PHE A 548 15.18 1.04 14.81
N LEU A 549 15.49 -0.08 14.14
CA LEU A 549 16.38 -1.12 14.66
C LEU A 549 17.78 -0.57 14.94
N THR A 550 18.34 0.26 14.05
CA THR A 550 19.65 0.88 14.23
C THR A 550 19.69 1.82 15.45
N LEU A 551 18.60 2.56 15.73
CA LEU A 551 18.53 3.39 16.94
C LEU A 551 18.51 2.55 18.22
N MET A 552 17.89 1.38 18.17
CA MET A 552 17.75 0.47 19.31
C MET A 552 18.90 -0.52 19.46
N GLU A 553 19.73 -0.74 18.44
CA GLU A 553 20.79 -1.76 18.41
C GLU A 553 21.72 -1.69 19.63
N LYS A 554 22.09 -0.47 20.06
CA LYS A 554 22.96 -0.26 21.21
C LYS A 554 22.36 -0.77 22.53
N VAL A 555 21.03 -0.69 22.68
CA VAL A 555 20.32 -1.01 23.93
C VAL A 555 19.61 -2.37 23.90
N ALA A 556 19.14 -2.79 22.72
CA ALA A 556 18.43 -4.05 22.50
C ALA A 556 19.34 -5.20 22.01
N GLY A 557 20.58 -4.90 21.61
CA GLY A 557 21.54 -5.93 21.24
C GLY A 557 21.94 -6.84 22.41
N PRO A 558 22.62 -7.98 22.15
CA PRO A 558 22.91 -9.02 23.15
C PRO A 558 23.60 -8.50 24.42
N GLY A 559 24.46 -7.48 24.29
CA GLY A 559 25.14 -6.84 25.42
C GLY A 559 24.43 -5.62 26.02
N GLY A 560 23.44 -5.05 25.32
CA GLY A 560 22.75 -3.82 25.74
C GLY A 560 21.88 -4.05 26.97
N LYS A 561 21.15 -5.17 27.01
CA LYS A 561 20.35 -5.56 28.18
C LYS A 561 21.21 -5.79 29.43
N GLU A 562 22.26 -6.62 29.31
CA GLU A 562 23.16 -6.90 30.42
C GLU A 562 23.88 -5.63 30.91
N PHE A 563 24.17 -4.70 30.01
CA PHE A 563 24.69 -3.39 30.37
C PHE A 563 23.70 -2.60 31.22
N LEU A 564 22.43 -2.48 30.82
CA LEU A 564 21.41 -1.74 31.58
C LEU A 564 21.15 -2.38 32.95
N ASP A 565 21.08 -3.72 33.03
CA ASP A 565 20.93 -4.44 34.30
C ASP A 565 22.11 -4.13 35.25
N LYS A 566 23.35 -4.18 34.74
CA LYS A 566 24.55 -3.84 35.52
C LYS A 566 24.58 -2.38 35.98
N GLN A 567 24.14 -1.44 35.13
CA GLN A 567 24.07 -0.03 35.51
C GLN A 567 23.00 0.23 36.57
N ALA A 568 21.85 -0.44 36.48
CA ALA A 568 20.82 -0.41 37.51
C ALA A 568 21.34 -0.98 38.85
N ASP A 569 22.04 -2.11 38.82
CA ASP A 569 22.67 -2.69 40.02
C ASP A 569 23.76 -1.79 40.61
N LEU A 570 24.58 -1.16 39.76
CA LEU A 570 25.61 -0.22 40.20
C LEU A 570 24.98 1.01 40.86
N PHE A 571 23.88 1.54 40.29
CA PHE A 571 23.11 2.61 40.90
C PHE A 571 22.59 2.19 42.29
N LEU A 572 21.88 1.06 42.39
CA LEU A 572 21.29 0.61 43.66
C LEU A 572 22.33 0.34 44.76
N ASN A 573 23.52 -0.12 44.40
CA ASN A 573 24.57 -0.45 45.36
C ASN A 573 25.53 0.71 45.66
N GLY A 574 25.76 1.62 44.70
CA GLY A 574 26.77 2.69 44.82
C GLY A 574 26.20 4.09 45.14
N THR A 575 24.91 4.34 44.95
CA THR A 575 24.32 5.68 45.13
C THR A 575 24.48 6.23 46.55
N VAL A 576 24.33 5.40 47.59
CA VAL A 576 24.52 5.88 48.97
C VAL A 576 25.96 6.30 49.20
N ASP A 577 26.92 5.51 48.73
CA ASP A 577 28.34 5.82 48.89
C ASP A 577 28.72 7.14 48.18
N ASP A 578 28.21 7.36 46.97
CA ASP A 578 28.37 8.60 46.23
C ASP A 578 27.75 9.80 46.97
N ILE A 579 26.52 9.66 47.48
CA ILE A 579 25.86 10.70 48.30
C ILE A 579 26.70 10.99 49.54
N MET A 580 27.21 9.96 50.23
CA MET A 580 28.02 10.14 51.44
C MET A 580 29.35 10.84 51.14
N MET A 581 29.99 10.53 50.01
CA MET A 581 31.25 11.17 49.60
C MET A 581 31.04 12.67 49.35
N VAL A 582 29.98 13.04 48.64
CA VAL A 582 29.66 14.46 48.41
C VAL A 582 29.17 15.13 49.69
N SER A 583 28.41 14.42 50.52
CA SER A 583 27.93 14.92 51.82
C SER A 583 29.08 15.25 52.77
N ASP A 584 30.15 14.46 52.80
CA ASP A 584 31.34 14.74 53.62
C ASP A 584 31.96 16.09 53.22
N VAL A 585 32.10 16.35 51.91
CA VAL A 585 32.65 17.61 51.39
C VAL A 585 31.72 18.79 51.70
N ILE A 586 30.41 18.60 51.56
CA ILE A 586 29.42 19.62 51.90
C ILE A 586 29.44 19.92 53.41
N LEU A 587 29.51 18.88 54.25
CA LEU A 587 29.57 19.02 55.71
C LEU A 587 30.81 19.79 56.15
N ASP A 588 31.97 19.45 55.61
CA ASP A 588 33.23 20.15 55.90
C ASP A 588 33.12 21.65 55.57
N LYS A 589 32.64 21.97 54.36
CA LYS A 589 32.44 23.35 53.92
C LYS A 589 31.42 24.10 54.78
N SER A 590 30.32 23.45 55.14
CA SER A 590 29.27 24.02 55.98
C SER A 590 29.75 24.27 57.41
N ILE A 591 30.53 23.37 57.98
CA ILE A 591 31.18 23.53 59.29
C ILE A 591 32.16 24.70 59.26
N ASP A 592 32.99 24.80 58.21
CA ASP A 592 33.93 25.91 58.07
C ASP A 592 33.22 27.26 57.91
N THR A 593 32.06 27.27 57.23
CA THR A 593 31.19 28.45 57.14
C THR A 593 30.68 28.87 58.52
N VAL A 594 30.24 27.93 59.36
CA VAL A 594 29.79 28.19 60.74
C VAL A 594 30.94 28.65 61.64
N LYS A 595 32.14 28.07 61.51
CA LYS A 595 33.34 28.52 62.23
C LYS A 595 33.73 29.94 61.82
N CYS A 596 33.71 30.24 60.53
CA CYS A 596 33.97 31.57 59.99
C CYS A 596 32.99 32.61 60.58
N ALA A 597 31.69 32.28 60.60
CA ALA A 597 30.66 33.14 61.22
C ALA A 597 30.88 33.36 62.73
N ASN A 598 31.56 32.43 63.42
CA ASN A 598 31.94 32.53 64.83
C ASN A 598 33.32 33.19 65.06
N GLY A 599 33.96 33.74 64.02
CA GLY A 599 35.20 34.51 64.12
C GLY A 599 36.49 33.73 63.82
N ASP A 600 36.40 32.49 63.34
CA ASP A 600 37.57 31.73 62.87
C ASP A 600 37.94 32.15 61.43
N THR A 601 38.88 33.08 61.32
CA THR A 601 39.31 33.64 60.02
C THR A 601 40.04 32.64 59.13
N ALA A 602 40.58 31.54 59.68
CA ALA A 602 41.21 30.50 58.87
C ALA A 602 40.17 29.70 58.08
N ALA A 603 39.02 29.41 58.70
CA ALA A 603 37.91 28.70 58.08
C ALA A 603 37.23 29.50 56.94
N CYS A 604 37.30 30.84 57.01
CA CYS A 604 36.75 31.73 55.97
C CYS A 604 37.44 31.61 54.61
N ASN A 605 38.66 31.06 54.56
CA ASN A 605 39.44 30.89 53.32
C ASN A 605 39.40 29.46 52.76
N SER A 606 38.54 28.57 53.32
CA SER A 606 38.39 27.21 52.81
C SER A 606 37.94 27.24 51.34
N GLN A 607 38.68 26.54 50.49
CA GLN A 607 38.53 26.58 49.04
C GLN A 607 37.23 25.93 48.56
N SER A 608 36.90 26.20 47.29
CA SER A 608 35.85 25.54 46.51
C SER A 608 35.97 24.01 46.58
N ILE A 609 34.83 23.34 46.37
CA ILE A 609 34.71 21.87 46.26
C ILE A 609 35.85 21.32 45.41
N ASP A 610 36.52 20.27 45.90
CA ASP A 610 37.63 19.59 45.20
C ASP A 610 37.20 19.26 43.76
N PRO A 611 37.82 19.87 42.72
CA PRO A 611 37.45 19.60 41.34
C PRO A 611 37.66 18.13 40.95
N ASP A 612 38.50 17.39 41.69
CA ASP A 612 38.75 15.97 41.47
C ASP A 612 37.68 15.07 42.13
N LEU A 613 36.69 15.64 42.84
CA LEU A 613 35.63 14.88 43.50
C LEU A 613 34.86 14.00 42.51
N ASN A 614 34.63 14.49 41.29
CA ASN A 614 33.96 13.75 40.23
C ASN A 614 34.72 12.48 39.80
N MET A 615 36.05 12.43 39.95
CA MET A 615 36.86 11.25 39.62
C MET A 615 36.80 10.16 40.71
N LYS A 616 36.35 10.51 41.92
CA LYS A 616 36.28 9.59 43.08
C LYS A 616 34.90 8.92 43.21
N LEU A 617 33.88 9.44 42.54
CA LEU A 617 32.54 8.85 42.53
C LEU A 617 32.57 7.46 41.88
N THR A 618 31.75 6.55 42.38
CA THR A 618 31.62 5.18 41.85
C THR A 618 31.07 5.13 40.42
N GLY A 619 30.47 6.24 39.98
CA GLY A 619 29.74 6.32 38.73
C GLY A 619 28.30 5.82 38.85
N ALA A 620 27.79 5.52 40.05
CA ALA A 620 26.41 5.07 40.23
C ALA A 620 25.38 6.01 39.57
N MET A 621 25.64 7.33 39.62
CA MET A 621 24.77 8.34 39.02
C MET A 621 24.91 8.52 37.50
N THR A 622 25.89 7.85 36.84
CA THR A 622 26.00 7.89 35.37
C THR A 622 24.82 7.21 34.69
N PHE A 623 24.24 6.20 35.35
CA PHE A 623 23.01 5.55 34.88
C PHE A 623 21.88 6.57 34.70
N VAL A 624 21.68 7.46 35.69
CA VAL A 624 20.62 8.47 35.67
C VAL A 624 20.92 9.59 34.66
N THR A 625 22.15 10.12 34.71
CA THR A 625 22.53 11.33 33.97
C THR A 625 22.85 11.09 32.51
N SER A 626 23.37 9.91 32.17
CA SER A 626 23.82 9.57 30.83
C SER A 626 22.93 8.54 30.17
N ASP A 627 22.76 7.36 30.78
CA ASP A 627 22.11 6.23 30.10
C ASP A 627 20.60 6.42 29.98
N LEU A 628 19.90 6.75 31.07
CA LEU A 628 18.45 6.99 31.04
C LEU A 628 18.11 8.27 30.28
N LYS A 629 18.92 9.32 30.41
CA LYS A 629 18.74 10.55 29.63
C LYS A 629 18.91 10.31 28.13
N ASN A 630 19.92 9.52 27.74
CA ASN A 630 20.12 9.14 26.34
C ASN A 630 18.98 8.24 25.83
N LEU A 631 18.54 7.28 26.64
CA LEU A 631 17.40 6.43 26.30
C LEU A 631 16.14 7.29 26.11
N GLN A 632 15.85 8.19 27.04
CA GLN A 632 14.72 9.11 26.96
C GLN A 632 14.76 10.04 25.76
N GLY A 633 15.94 10.50 25.33
CA GLY A 633 16.08 11.29 24.11
C GLY A 633 15.88 10.47 22.82
N ILE A 634 16.18 9.17 22.86
CA ILE A 634 16.05 8.28 21.68
C ILE A 634 14.64 7.69 21.57
N LEU A 635 13.99 7.37 22.69
CA LEU A 635 12.69 6.67 22.71
C LEU A 635 11.57 7.37 21.93
N PRO A 636 11.38 8.71 21.99
CA PRO A 636 10.38 9.41 21.19
C PRO A 636 10.60 9.24 19.68
N GLN A 637 11.85 9.33 19.24
CA GLN A 637 12.22 9.11 17.83
C GLN A 637 12.01 7.64 17.42
N VAL A 638 12.28 6.70 18.32
CA VAL A 638 12.02 5.26 18.14
C VAL A 638 10.52 4.99 18.00
N LEU A 639 9.69 5.55 18.88
CA LEU A 639 8.22 5.46 18.81
C LEU A 639 7.70 6.04 17.51
N LYS A 640 8.17 7.23 17.12
CA LYS A 640 7.81 7.86 15.84
C LYS A 640 8.19 7.00 14.63
N ASN A 641 9.38 6.40 14.64
CA ASN A 641 9.81 5.50 13.56
C ASN A 641 9.00 4.20 13.55
N LEU A 642 8.63 3.67 14.72
CA LEU A 642 7.82 2.47 14.87
C LEU A 642 6.38 2.72 14.39
N ASP A 643 5.79 3.87 14.71
CA ASP A 643 4.47 4.27 14.22
C ASP A 643 4.48 4.48 12.71
N PHE A 644 5.54 5.08 12.16
CA PHE A 644 5.70 5.16 10.71
C PHE A 644 5.83 3.78 10.07
N ALA A 645 6.67 2.90 10.64
CA ALA A 645 6.82 1.53 10.15
C ALA A 645 5.49 0.77 10.20
N LYS A 646 4.71 0.94 11.27
CA LYS A 646 3.36 0.39 11.44
C LYS A 646 2.41 0.87 10.34
N LYS A 647 2.40 2.18 10.04
CA LYS A 647 1.63 2.77 8.92
C LYS A 647 2.06 2.17 7.58
N GLU A 648 3.36 2.03 7.33
CA GLU A 648 3.87 1.42 6.08
C GLU A 648 3.54 -0.08 5.97
N VAL A 649 3.69 -0.86 7.05
CA VAL A 649 3.29 -2.28 7.10
C VAL A 649 1.81 -2.42 6.76
N SER A 650 0.97 -1.58 7.39
CA SER A 650 -0.47 -1.55 7.16
C SER A 650 -0.80 -1.19 5.71
N SER A 651 -0.13 -0.18 5.16
CA SER A 651 -0.26 0.24 3.76
C SER A 651 0.16 -0.86 2.78
N VAL A 652 1.33 -1.46 2.98
CA VAL A 652 1.83 -2.61 2.20
C VAL A 652 0.83 -3.75 2.25
N SER A 653 0.34 -4.11 3.44
CA SER A 653 -0.68 -5.15 3.59
C SER A 653 -1.95 -4.83 2.78
N GLY A 654 -2.46 -3.60 2.85
CA GLY A 654 -3.62 -3.17 2.05
C GLY A 654 -3.39 -3.29 0.54
N VAL A 655 -2.21 -2.87 0.06
CA VAL A 655 -1.83 -3.00 -1.36
C VAL A 655 -1.74 -4.48 -1.76
N ILE A 656 -1.07 -5.31 -0.97
CA ILE A 656 -0.93 -6.75 -1.22
C ILE A 656 -2.32 -7.41 -1.23
N THR A 657 -3.20 -7.09 -0.28
CA THR A 657 -4.58 -7.59 -0.26
C THR A 657 -5.31 -7.22 -1.56
N SER A 658 -5.25 -5.97 -2.00
CA SER A 658 -5.92 -5.54 -3.24
C SER A 658 -5.40 -6.31 -4.46
N VAL A 659 -4.07 -6.41 -4.61
CA VAL A 659 -3.43 -7.17 -5.69
C VAL A 659 -3.81 -8.65 -5.59
N SER A 660 -3.83 -9.21 -4.38
CA SER A 660 -4.18 -10.60 -4.14
C SER A 660 -5.61 -10.93 -4.51
N GLN A 661 -6.56 -10.02 -4.29
CA GLN A 661 -7.96 -10.20 -4.68
C GLN A 661 -8.10 -10.21 -6.21
N ILE A 662 -7.39 -9.32 -6.90
CA ILE A 662 -7.43 -9.28 -8.37
C ILE A 662 -6.80 -10.54 -8.97
N LEU A 663 -5.59 -10.90 -8.53
CA LEU A 663 -4.88 -12.09 -8.99
C LEU A 663 -5.57 -13.40 -8.57
N GLY A 664 -6.11 -13.44 -7.35
CA GLY A 664 -6.71 -14.59 -6.71
C GLY A 664 -8.11 -14.91 -7.19
N LEU A 665 -8.96 -13.89 -7.35
CA LEU A 665 -10.39 -14.06 -7.62
C LEU A 665 -10.77 -13.75 -9.07
N LYS A 666 -10.16 -12.74 -9.71
CA LYS A 666 -10.58 -12.28 -11.05
C LYS A 666 -9.78 -12.87 -12.20
N ALA A 667 -8.45 -12.94 -12.05
CA ALA A 667 -7.59 -13.46 -13.12
C ALA A 667 -7.93 -14.92 -13.50
N PRO A 668 -8.18 -15.87 -12.57
CA PRO A 668 -8.43 -17.26 -12.93
C PRO A 668 -9.69 -17.48 -13.77
N PRO A 669 -10.89 -17.00 -13.39
CA PRO A 669 -12.09 -17.21 -14.19
C PRO A 669 -12.01 -16.50 -15.55
N LEU A 670 -11.36 -15.33 -15.61
CA LEU A 670 -11.20 -14.65 -16.89
C LEU A 670 -10.25 -15.42 -17.82
N MET A 671 -9.08 -15.84 -17.33
CA MET A 671 -8.15 -16.65 -18.12
C MET A 671 -8.78 -17.98 -18.54
N GLU A 672 -9.64 -18.57 -17.71
CA GLU A 672 -10.43 -19.75 -18.07
C GLU A 672 -11.44 -19.45 -19.19
N GLN A 673 -12.17 -18.33 -19.11
CA GLN A 673 -13.10 -17.90 -20.16
C GLN A 673 -12.38 -17.64 -21.49
N ILE A 674 -11.25 -16.93 -21.45
CA ILE A 674 -10.39 -16.66 -22.61
C ILE A 674 -9.90 -17.98 -23.20
N SER A 675 -9.39 -18.87 -22.35
CA SER A 675 -8.93 -20.21 -22.75
C SER A 675 -10.05 -20.99 -23.45
N LYS A 676 -11.27 -20.99 -22.91
CA LYS A 676 -12.43 -21.66 -23.50
C LYS A 676 -12.84 -21.05 -24.84
N LEU A 677 -12.91 -19.72 -24.93
CA LEU A 677 -13.27 -19.02 -26.15
C LEU A 677 -12.22 -19.27 -27.25
N TYR A 678 -10.94 -19.13 -26.91
CA TYR A 678 -9.83 -19.38 -27.82
C TYR A 678 -9.80 -20.83 -28.31
N LYS A 679 -9.98 -21.80 -27.41
CA LYS A 679 -10.11 -23.22 -27.76
C LYS A 679 -11.28 -23.47 -28.72
N THR A 680 -12.44 -22.85 -28.44
CA THR A 680 -13.65 -22.99 -29.26
C THR A 680 -13.45 -22.42 -30.66
N LEU A 681 -12.86 -21.22 -30.76
CA LEU A 681 -12.53 -20.57 -32.03
C LEU A 681 -11.68 -21.48 -32.93
N TRP A 682 -10.62 -22.09 -32.38
CA TRP A 682 -9.72 -22.95 -33.15
C TRP A 682 -10.31 -24.31 -33.50
N ILE A 683 -11.23 -24.84 -32.68
CA ILE A 683 -12.01 -26.04 -33.05
C ILE A 683 -12.94 -25.72 -34.23
N VAL A 684 -13.65 -24.60 -34.19
CA VAL A 684 -14.53 -24.16 -35.29
C VAL A 684 -13.73 -23.96 -36.57
N TYR A 685 -12.57 -23.30 -36.48
CA TYR A 685 -11.60 -23.19 -37.56
C TYR A 685 -11.25 -24.55 -38.17
N PHE A 686 -10.86 -25.53 -37.34
CA PHE A 686 -10.44 -26.83 -37.84
C PHE A 686 -11.58 -27.57 -38.53
N VAL A 687 -12.79 -27.56 -37.94
CA VAL A 687 -13.98 -28.18 -38.54
C VAL A 687 -14.29 -27.55 -39.89
N PHE A 688 -14.23 -26.22 -39.99
CA PHE A 688 -14.45 -25.51 -41.25
C PHE A 688 -13.46 -25.94 -42.34
N PHE A 689 -12.15 -25.93 -42.05
CA PHE A 689 -11.12 -26.31 -43.03
C PHE A 689 -11.10 -27.80 -43.36
N PHE A 690 -11.48 -28.65 -42.40
CA PHE A 690 -11.68 -30.08 -42.65
C PHE A 690 -12.80 -30.29 -43.67
N LEU A 691 -13.98 -29.68 -43.45
CA LEU A 691 -15.12 -29.80 -44.37
C LEU A 691 -14.80 -29.21 -45.75
N PHE A 692 -14.12 -28.07 -45.79
CA PHE A 692 -13.67 -27.46 -47.05
C PHE A 692 -12.71 -28.39 -47.82
N SER A 693 -11.67 -28.90 -47.16
CA SER A 693 -10.69 -29.80 -47.78
C SER A 693 -11.32 -31.11 -48.23
N PHE A 694 -12.25 -31.64 -47.43
CA PHE A 694 -13.01 -32.83 -47.76
C PHE A 694 -13.91 -32.61 -48.98
N GLY A 695 -14.55 -31.43 -49.09
CA GLY A 695 -15.30 -31.02 -50.27
C GLY A 695 -14.44 -30.98 -51.53
N MET A 696 -13.22 -30.42 -51.45
CA MET A 696 -12.27 -30.40 -52.56
C MET A 696 -11.78 -31.81 -52.93
N LEU A 697 -11.54 -32.68 -51.95
CA LEU A 697 -11.20 -34.08 -52.18
C LEU A 697 -12.34 -34.80 -52.91
N PHE A 698 -13.57 -34.67 -52.41
CA PHE A 698 -14.76 -35.24 -53.03
C PHE A 698 -14.91 -34.77 -54.47
N TYR A 699 -14.76 -33.47 -54.71
CA TYR A 699 -14.75 -32.89 -56.06
C TYR A 699 -13.66 -33.50 -56.94
N GLY A 700 -12.44 -33.68 -56.40
CA GLY A 700 -11.34 -34.32 -57.10
C GLY A 700 -11.66 -35.77 -57.50
N PHE A 701 -12.30 -36.56 -56.64
CA PHE A 701 -12.77 -37.90 -57.01
C PHE A 701 -13.86 -37.86 -58.08
N TRP A 702 -14.81 -36.94 -57.96
CA TRP A 702 -15.85 -36.74 -58.97
C TRP A 702 -15.26 -36.36 -60.33
N SER A 703 -14.38 -35.35 -60.40
CA SER A 703 -13.80 -34.87 -61.67
C SER A 703 -12.92 -35.90 -62.39
N ASN A 704 -12.41 -36.92 -61.67
CA ASN A 704 -11.64 -38.03 -62.26
C ASN A 704 -12.52 -39.22 -62.70
N GLY A 705 -13.84 -39.10 -62.61
CA GLY A 705 -14.78 -40.14 -63.05
C GLY A 705 -15.04 -41.25 -62.02
N PHE A 706 -14.48 -41.16 -60.82
CA PHE A 706 -14.67 -42.18 -59.77
C PHE A 706 -16.13 -42.23 -59.27
N PHE A 707 -16.80 -41.06 -59.23
CA PHE A 707 -18.23 -40.94 -58.89
C PHE A 707 -19.10 -40.67 -60.14
N GLY A 708 -18.78 -41.33 -61.25
CA GLY A 708 -19.51 -41.18 -62.52
C GLY A 708 -19.08 -39.98 -63.35
N GLY A 709 -18.34 -39.01 -62.79
CA GLY A 709 -17.75 -37.91 -63.56
C GLY A 709 -18.75 -36.91 -64.13
N PRO A 710 -18.25 -35.96 -64.95
CA PRO A 710 -19.11 -35.08 -65.73
C PRO A 710 -19.80 -35.91 -66.81
N GLN A 711 -21.11 -36.06 -66.71
CA GLN A 711 -21.93 -36.64 -67.76
C GLN A 711 -22.31 -35.53 -68.76
N VAL A 712 -22.31 -35.84 -70.05
CA VAL A 712 -22.92 -34.96 -71.05
C VAL A 712 -24.42 -35.02 -70.79
N GLU A 713 -25.02 -33.92 -70.33
CA GLU A 713 -26.47 -33.85 -70.20
C GLU A 713 -27.05 -33.97 -71.60
N ALA A 714 -27.59 -35.14 -71.94
CA ALA A 714 -28.40 -35.32 -73.13
C ALA A 714 -29.48 -34.24 -73.07
N ALA A 715 -29.52 -33.34 -74.07
CA ALA A 715 -30.38 -32.18 -74.10
C ALA A 715 -31.83 -32.57 -73.79
N ALA A 716 -32.21 -32.50 -72.51
CA ALA A 716 -33.51 -32.94 -72.06
C ALA A 716 -34.49 -31.85 -72.50
N SER A 717 -35.39 -32.19 -73.43
CA SER A 717 -36.54 -31.36 -73.75
C SER A 717 -37.37 -31.17 -72.49
N SER A 718 -37.20 -30.04 -71.80
CA SER A 718 -37.87 -29.75 -70.53
C SER A 718 -39.38 -29.61 -70.77
N GLU A 719 -40.16 -30.63 -70.42
CA GLU A 719 -41.61 -30.51 -70.34
C GLU A 719 -42.02 -29.66 -69.11
N PRO A 720 -43.03 -28.78 -69.23
CA PRO A 720 -43.43 -27.88 -68.16
C PRO A 720 -44.03 -28.66 -66.96
N PRO A 721 -43.75 -28.26 -65.70
CA PRO A 721 -44.20 -28.98 -64.51
C PRO A 721 -45.73 -28.96 -64.37
N GLN A 722 -46.34 -30.15 -64.39
CA GLN A 722 -47.79 -30.36 -64.41
C GLN A 722 -48.41 -30.30 -63.01
N THR A 723 -47.68 -30.72 -61.97
CA THR A 723 -48.20 -30.82 -60.60
C THR A 723 -47.63 -29.76 -59.66
N PHE A 724 -48.36 -29.44 -58.58
CA PHE A 724 -47.88 -28.50 -57.56
C PHE A 724 -46.57 -28.95 -56.91
N GLY A 725 -46.41 -30.26 -56.66
CA GLY A 725 -45.16 -30.84 -56.16
C GLY A 725 -44.00 -30.67 -57.14
N GLN A 726 -44.25 -30.84 -58.45
CA GLN A 726 -43.25 -30.55 -59.48
C GLN A 726 -42.94 -29.05 -59.56
N ARG A 727 -43.92 -28.16 -59.37
CA ARG A 727 -43.67 -26.71 -59.35
C ARG A 727 -42.85 -26.27 -58.13
N LEU A 728 -43.11 -26.86 -56.96
CA LEU A 728 -42.30 -26.61 -55.76
C LEU A 728 -40.91 -27.23 -55.89
N ALA A 729 -40.80 -28.41 -56.51
CA ALA A 729 -39.52 -29.05 -56.82
C ALA A 729 -38.73 -28.26 -57.88
N THR A 730 -39.39 -27.70 -58.90
CA THR A 730 -38.80 -26.77 -59.88
C THR A 730 -38.38 -25.48 -59.19
N CYS A 731 -39.20 -24.90 -58.30
CA CYS A 731 -38.85 -23.72 -57.52
C CYS A 731 -37.66 -23.96 -56.58
N CYS A 732 -37.66 -25.05 -55.79
CA CYS A 732 -36.49 -25.46 -55.01
C CYS A 732 -35.29 -25.79 -55.88
N SER A 733 -35.49 -26.41 -57.05
CA SER A 733 -34.42 -26.69 -58.02
C SER A 733 -33.91 -25.43 -58.71
N SER A 734 -34.71 -24.37 -58.81
CA SER A 734 -34.35 -23.05 -59.32
C SER A 734 -33.65 -22.21 -58.25
N CYS A 735 -34.11 -22.22 -57.00
CA CYS A 735 -33.47 -21.56 -55.86
C CYS A 735 -32.15 -22.24 -55.46
N LEU A 736 -32.07 -23.56 -55.64
CA LEU A 736 -30.84 -24.35 -55.52
C LEU A 736 -30.20 -24.59 -56.90
N ALA A 737 -30.59 -23.88 -57.97
CA ALA A 737 -30.04 -24.13 -59.32
C ALA A 737 -28.53 -23.93 -59.36
N CYS A 738 -28.01 -22.99 -58.56
CA CYS A 738 -26.57 -22.89 -58.34
C CYS A 738 -26.04 -24.23 -57.80
N VAL A 739 -26.55 -24.76 -56.68
CA VAL A 739 -26.05 -26.00 -56.06
C VAL A 739 -26.30 -27.26 -56.90
N ARG A 740 -27.44 -27.36 -57.59
CA ARG A 740 -27.84 -28.51 -58.43
C ARG A 740 -27.17 -28.49 -59.81
N GLY A 741 -26.87 -27.30 -60.35
CA GLY A 741 -26.14 -27.09 -61.60
C GLY A 741 -24.65 -26.75 -61.43
N CYS A 742 -24.09 -26.74 -60.20
CA CYS A 742 -22.66 -26.46 -59.98
C CYS A 742 -21.74 -27.50 -60.64
N THR A 743 -22.24 -28.68 -61.01
CA THR A 743 -21.48 -29.70 -61.76
C THR A 743 -21.23 -29.29 -63.22
N SER A 744 -22.08 -28.43 -63.80
CA SER A 744 -21.98 -27.92 -65.18
C SER A 744 -21.72 -26.42 -65.28
N GLY A 745 -22.05 -25.63 -64.26
CA GLY A 745 -21.84 -24.19 -64.23
C GLY A 745 -20.38 -23.81 -63.99
N HIS A 746 -19.64 -23.53 -65.07
CA HIS A 746 -18.28 -22.97 -65.02
C HIS A 746 -18.15 -21.81 -64.02
N LEU A 747 -19.13 -20.92 -64.00
CA LEU A 747 -19.13 -19.77 -63.09
C LEU A 747 -19.18 -20.20 -61.62
N CYS A 748 -20.00 -21.20 -61.24
CA CYS A 748 -20.06 -21.68 -59.85
C CYS A 748 -18.70 -22.22 -59.39
N PHE A 749 -18.07 -23.10 -60.19
CA PHE A 749 -16.79 -23.69 -59.81
C PHE A 749 -15.70 -22.63 -59.65
N TRP A 750 -15.56 -21.72 -60.62
CA TRP A 750 -14.57 -20.65 -60.55
C TRP A 750 -14.85 -19.66 -59.43
N SER A 751 -16.12 -19.34 -59.14
CA SER A 751 -16.49 -18.53 -57.96
C SER A 751 -16.12 -19.21 -56.65
N MET A 752 -16.37 -20.52 -56.51
CA MET A 752 -15.98 -21.29 -55.33
C MET A 752 -14.46 -21.41 -55.19
N LEU A 753 -13.73 -21.51 -56.31
CA LEU A 753 -12.28 -21.56 -56.33
C LEU A 753 -11.66 -20.22 -55.95
N LEU A 754 -12.21 -19.11 -56.45
CA LEU A 754 -11.82 -17.75 -56.05
C LEU A 754 -12.10 -17.51 -54.57
N LEU A 755 -13.28 -17.93 -54.07
CA LEU A 755 -13.59 -17.87 -52.65
C LEU A 755 -12.58 -18.71 -51.84
N GLY A 756 -12.27 -19.93 -52.28
CA GLY A 756 -11.25 -20.79 -51.68
C GLY A 756 -9.87 -20.13 -51.65
N GLN A 757 -9.48 -19.44 -52.72
CA GLN A 757 -8.23 -18.69 -52.78
C GLN A 757 -8.20 -17.55 -51.77
N ILE A 758 -9.29 -16.78 -51.65
CA ILE A 758 -9.42 -15.73 -50.63
C ILE A 758 -9.31 -16.34 -49.23
N LEU A 759 -9.97 -17.46 -48.96
CA LEU A 759 -9.88 -18.16 -47.67
C LEU A 759 -8.45 -18.62 -47.37
N VAL A 760 -7.74 -19.20 -48.33
CA VAL A 760 -6.33 -19.60 -48.17
C VAL A 760 -5.40 -18.40 -48.00
N LEU A 761 -5.69 -17.27 -48.64
CA LEU A 761 -4.95 -16.03 -48.43
C LEU A 761 -5.16 -15.49 -47.01
N VAL A 762 -6.40 -15.46 -46.52
CA VAL A 762 -6.73 -15.07 -45.15
C VAL A 762 -6.05 -16.01 -44.15
N LEU A 763 -6.04 -17.32 -44.40
CA LEU A 763 -5.31 -18.30 -43.61
C LEU A 763 -3.82 -17.98 -43.51
N PHE A 764 -3.21 -17.65 -44.64
CA PHE A 764 -1.80 -17.30 -44.70
C PHE A 764 -1.52 -16.03 -43.90
N LEU A 765 -2.37 -15.00 -44.02
CA LEU A 765 -2.27 -13.78 -43.23
C LEU A 765 -2.43 -14.04 -41.72
N VAL A 766 -3.42 -14.85 -41.33
CA VAL A 766 -3.61 -15.26 -39.93
C VAL A 766 -2.38 -16.02 -39.42
N SER A 767 -1.79 -16.90 -40.23
CA SER A 767 -0.57 -17.63 -39.87
C SER A 767 0.63 -16.69 -39.70
N LEU A 768 0.75 -15.65 -40.52
CA LEU A 768 1.76 -14.60 -40.35
C LEU A 768 1.54 -13.79 -39.07
N VAL A 769 0.30 -13.41 -38.76
CA VAL A 769 -0.03 -12.71 -37.51
C VAL A 769 0.30 -13.58 -36.30
N ILE A 770 -0.06 -14.87 -36.34
CA ILE A 770 0.31 -15.83 -35.27
C ILE A 770 1.82 -15.95 -35.15
N CYS A 771 2.56 -15.98 -36.27
CA CYS A 771 4.02 -16.00 -36.26
C CYS A 771 4.59 -14.75 -35.57
N LEU A 772 4.05 -13.56 -35.86
CA LEU A 772 4.47 -12.32 -35.21
C LEU A 772 4.16 -12.31 -33.71
N ILE A 773 2.94 -12.68 -33.32
CA ILE A 773 2.54 -12.79 -31.90
C ILE A 773 3.44 -13.80 -31.17
N THR A 774 3.73 -14.93 -31.82
CA THR A 774 4.59 -15.97 -31.28
C THR A 774 6.03 -15.50 -31.13
N GLY A 775 6.55 -14.74 -32.09
CA GLY A 775 7.85 -14.09 -31.98
C GLY A 775 7.91 -13.13 -30.78
N LEU A 776 6.84 -12.37 -30.56
CA LEU A 776 6.70 -11.51 -29.37
C LEU A 776 6.65 -12.34 -28.08
N GLN A 777 5.92 -13.45 -28.05
CA GLN A 777 5.87 -14.35 -26.89
C GLN A 777 7.22 -15.01 -26.60
N ALA A 778 7.97 -15.41 -27.63
CA ALA A 778 9.32 -15.93 -27.47
C ALA A 778 10.26 -14.87 -26.88
N PHE A 779 10.09 -13.60 -27.27
CA PHE A 779 10.81 -12.48 -26.67
C PHE A 779 10.44 -12.27 -25.20
N LEU A 780 9.15 -12.35 -24.83
CA LEU A 780 8.70 -12.33 -23.43
C LEU A 780 9.27 -13.52 -22.63
N GLY A 781 9.31 -14.71 -23.23
CA GLY A 781 9.92 -15.91 -22.67
C GLY A 781 11.43 -15.77 -22.45
N ALA A 782 12.14 -15.04 -23.30
CA ALA A 782 13.54 -14.68 -23.05
C ALA A 782 13.67 -13.72 -21.86
N GLY A 783 12.73 -12.80 -21.67
CA GLY A 783 12.64 -11.94 -20.48
C GLY A 783 12.49 -12.72 -19.18
N CYS A 784 11.77 -13.83 -19.21
CA CYS A 784 11.59 -14.75 -18.07
C CYS A 784 12.91 -15.37 -17.56
N SER A 785 13.96 -15.48 -18.38
CA SER A 785 15.26 -15.97 -17.92
C SER A 785 15.96 -15.06 -16.91
N LYS A 786 15.56 -13.77 -16.85
CA LYS A 786 16.10 -12.80 -15.88
C LYS A 786 15.34 -12.79 -14.55
N VAL A 787 14.26 -13.56 -14.41
CA VAL A 787 13.43 -13.63 -13.21
C VAL A 787 13.49 -15.06 -12.66
N TYR A 788 14.60 -15.42 -12.03
CA TYR A 788 14.88 -16.79 -11.59
C TYR A 788 13.79 -17.35 -10.66
N LEU A 789 13.18 -16.50 -9.82
CA LEU A 789 12.08 -16.90 -8.92
C LEU A 789 10.88 -17.52 -9.68
N LEU A 790 10.56 -17.03 -10.88
CA LEU A 790 9.42 -17.51 -11.66
C LEU A 790 9.75 -18.74 -12.53
N GLY A 791 11.03 -19.05 -12.71
CA GLY A 791 11.51 -20.09 -13.62
C GLY A 791 12.11 -21.32 -12.93
N ASP A 792 12.60 -21.17 -11.69
CA ASP A 792 13.28 -22.22 -10.94
C ASP A 792 12.56 -22.50 -9.61
N GLN A 793 12.14 -23.76 -9.45
CA GLN A 793 11.43 -24.23 -8.26
C GLN A 793 12.27 -24.12 -6.99
N ASN A 794 13.58 -24.38 -7.07
CA ASN A 794 14.47 -24.34 -5.92
C ASN A 794 14.66 -22.90 -5.44
N VAL A 795 14.78 -21.96 -6.38
CA VAL A 795 14.87 -20.53 -6.07
C VAL A 795 13.56 -20.03 -5.47
N CYS A 796 12.41 -20.39 -6.07
CA CYS A 796 11.08 -20.09 -5.53
C CYS A 796 10.95 -20.58 -4.08
N SER A 797 11.28 -21.85 -3.84
CA SER A 797 11.13 -22.47 -2.51
C SER A 797 12.12 -21.87 -1.50
N ALA A 798 13.34 -21.53 -1.93
CA ALA A 798 14.33 -20.89 -1.07
C ALA A 798 13.90 -19.48 -0.64
N VAL A 799 13.41 -18.66 -1.56
CA VAL A 799 12.92 -17.31 -1.24
C VAL A 799 11.69 -17.40 -0.35
N LEU A 800 10.70 -18.24 -0.68
CA LEU A 800 9.54 -18.45 0.18
C LEU A 800 9.91 -19.02 1.55
N SER A 801 10.96 -19.84 1.66
CA SER A 801 11.46 -20.32 2.94
C SER A 801 12.11 -19.20 3.77
N ILE A 802 12.81 -18.25 3.16
CA ILE A 802 13.34 -17.08 3.85
C ILE A 802 12.19 -16.20 4.35
N PHE A 803 11.16 -15.99 3.52
CA PHE A 803 9.92 -15.33 3.94
C PHE A 803 9.22 -16.05 5.08
N GLN A 804 9.18 -17.38 5.05
CA GLN A 804 8.61 -18.17 6.14
C GLN A 804 9.40 -17.98 7.43
N ILE A 805 10.74 -17.99 7.38
CA ILE A 805 11.59 -17.74 8.56
C ILE A 805 11.32 -16.34 9.11
N PHE A 806 11.21 -15.34 8.22
CA PHE A 806 10.85 -13.98 8.59
C PHE A 806 9.47 -13.91 9.24
N LEU A 807 8.42 -14.45 8.61
CA LEU A 807 7.07 -14.38 9.15
C LEU A 807 6.92 -15.19 10.44
N LYS A 808 7.68 -16.28 10.58
CA LYS A 808 7.69 -17.10 11.80
C LYS A 808 8.16 -16.32 13.04
N THR A 809 8.96 -15.27 12.89
CA THR A 809 9.34 -14.43 14.04
C THR A 809 8.19 -13.60 14.59
N PHE A 810 7.07 -13.51 13.85
CA PHE A 810 5.84 -12.86 14.30
C PHE A 810 4.73 -13.86 14.71
N GLY A 811 5.00 -15.17 14.63
CA GLY A 811 4.05 -16.21 15.01
C GLY A 811 3.47 -17.02 13.85
N PHE A 812 3.82 -16.69 12.61
CA PHE A 812 3.32 -17.40 11.43
C PHE A 812 3.92 -18.80 11.32
N ASN A 813 3.06 -19.83 11.28
CA ASN A 813 3.50 -21.22 11.26
C ASN A 813 3.11 -21.99 9.99
N GLU A 814 2.54 -21.36 8.95
CA GLU A 814 2.23 -22.11 7.73
C GLU A 814 3.48 -22.41 6.89
N PRO A 815 3.60 -23.63 6.34
CA PRO A 815 4.70 -24.01 5.46
C PRO A 815 4.54 -23.40 4.05
N PHE A 816 5.44 -22.50 3.67
CA PHE A 816 5.47 -21.95 2.30
C PHE A 816 6.29 -22.79 1.32
N ALA A 817 7.18 -23.65 1.80
CA ALA A 817 8.13 -24.39 0.96
C ALA A 817 7.46 -25.21 -0.16
N ASP A 818 6.32 -25.84 0.12
CA ASP A 818 5.60 -26.67 -0.85
C ASP A 818 4.66 -25.85 -1.76
N THR A 819 4.42 -24.57 -1.41
CA THR A 819 3.45 -23.71 -2.10
C THR A 819 3.87 -23.41 -3.54
N CYS A 820 5.18 -23.36 -3.84
CA CYS A 820 5.69 -23.15 -5.20
C CYS A 820 5.21 -24.21 -6.20
N VAL A 821 5.13 -25.46 -5.76
CA VAL A 821 4.70 -26.60 -6.60
C VAL A 821 3.19 -26.68 -6.62
N ASP A 822 2.57 -26.71 -5.43
CA ASP A 822 1.14 -26.97 -5.27
C ASP A 822 0.28 -25.88 -5.91
N ARG A 823 0.78 -24.63 -5.91
CA ARG A 823 0.05 -23.48 -6.45
C ARG A 823 0.51 -23.03 -7.84
N ASN A 824 1.39 -23.80 -8.51
CA ASN A 824 1.90 -23.47 -9.84
C ASN A 824 2.48 -22.04 -9.94
N LEU A 825 3.28 -21.59 -8.96
CA LEU A 825 3.83 -20.22 -8.93
C LEU A 825 4.84 -19.93 -10.06
N MET A 826 5.30 -20.98 -10.75
CA MET A 826 6.30 -20.89 -11.81
C MET A 826 5.71 -20.40 -13.15
N THR A 827 5.21 -19.18 -13.19
CA THR A 827 4.61 -18.55 -14.39
C THR A 827 5.52 -18.66 -15.61
N CYS A 828 6.82 -18.42 -15.43
CA CYS A 828 7.79 -18.47 -16.52
C CYS A 828 8.06 -19.89 -17.02
N LYS A 829 7.95 -20.90 -16.16
CA LYS A 829 8.02 -22.31 -16.59
C LYS A 829 6.81 -22.69 -17.43
N VAL A 830 5.61 -22.27 -17.03
CA VAL A 830 4.37 -22.48 -17.80
C VAL A 830 4.47 -21.83 -19.18
N ILE A 831 4.93 -20.57 -19.25
CA ILE A 831 5.14 -19.86 -20.52
C ILE A 831 6.22 -20.57 -21.34
N ARG A 832 7.41 -20.80 -20.80
CA ARG A 832 8.54 -21.37 -21.55
C ARG A 832 8.21 -22.74 -22.14
N ASP A 833 7.68 -23.64 -21.32
CA ASP A 833 7.48 -25.03 -21.69
C ASP A 833 6.30 -25.18 -22.68
N ALA A 834 5.27 -24.34 -22.56
CA ALA A 834 4.16 -24.30 -23.49
C ALA A 834 4.52 -23.53 -24.78
N THR A 835 4.93 -22.27 -24.67
CA THR A 835 5.11 -21.36 -25.83
C THR A 835 6.06 -21.93 -26.87
N ALA A 836 7.25 -22.43 -26.50
CA ALA A 836 8.24 -22.81 -27.51
C ALA A 836 7.78 -23.98 -28.41
N ARG A 837 7.13 -24.99 -27.81
CA ARG A 837 6.64 -26.16 -28.56
C ARG A 837 5.39 -25.83 -29.35
N THR A 838 4.46 -25.08 -28.76
CA THR A 838 3.18 -24.75 -29.41
C THR A 838 3.36 -23.79 -30.56
N ALA A 839 4.20 -22.78 -30.37
CA ALA A 839 4.68 -21.83 -31.37
C ALA A 839 5.12 -22.54 -32.65
N LEU A 840 6.09 -23.43 -32.50
CA LEU A 840 6.76 -24.07 -33.62
C LEU A 840 5.78 -24.97 -34.39
N VAL A 841 4.96 -25.74 -33.67
CA VAL A 841 3.95 -26.61 -34.28
C VAL A 841 2.87 -25.80 -34.99
N ALA A 842 2.40 -24.69 -34.41
CA ALA A 842 1.38 -23.83 -35.01
C ALA A 842 1.90 -23.06 -36.24
N ILE A 843 3.12 -22.53 -36.19
CA ILE A 843 3.74 -21.78 -37.31
C ILE A 843 4.01 -22.71 -38.48
N ILE A 844 4.71 -23.83 -38.24
CA ILE A 844 5.05 -24.79 -39.30
C ILE A 844 3.76 -25.39 -39.87
N GLY A 845 2.82 -25.76 -39.01
CA GLY A 845 1.50 -26.25 -39.41
C GLY A 845 0.74 -25.23 -40.26
N GLY A 846 0.70 -23.95 -39.86
CA GLY A 846 -0.05 -22.91 -40.56
C GLY A 846 0.51 -22.58 -41.94
N LEU A 847 1.84 -22.46 -42.05
CA LEU A 847 2.53 -22.23 -43.33
C LEU A 847 2.33 -23.42 -44.28
N LEU A 848 2.57 -24.65 -43.82
CA LEU A 848 2.40 -25.84 -44.64
C LEU A 848 0.93 -26.07 -45.01
N ALA A 849 -0.02 -25.84 -44.10
CA ALA A 849 -1.45 -25.93 -44.38
C ALA A 849 -1.87 -24.97 -45.49
N SER A 850 -1.35 -23.74 -45.47
CA SER A 850 -1.61 -22.74 -46.52
C SER A 850 -1.07 -23.21 -47.86
N VAL A 851 0.16 -23.75 -47.91
CA VAL A 851 0.78 -24.28 -49.13
C VAL A 851 0.01 -25.48 -49.69
N PHE A 852 -0.32 -26.47 -48.86
CA PHE A 852 -1.07 -27.65 -49.30
C PHE A 852 -2.49 -27.29 -49.76
N SER A 853 -3.16 -26.37 -49.05
CA SER A 853 -4.50 -25.91 -49.43
C SER A 853 -4.49 -25.15 -50.75
N PHE A 854 -3.49 -24.29 -50.97
CA PHE A 854 -3.30 -23.60 -52.24
C PHE A 854 -3.03 -24.58 -53.39
N GLN A 855 -2.12 -25.55 -53.18
CA GLN A 855 -1.80 -26.55 -54.18
C GLN A 855 -3.02 -27.44 -54.51
N MET A 856 -3.87 -27.74 -53.53
CA MET A 856 -5.12 -28.47 -53.72
C MET A 856 -6.13 -27.68 -54.58
N LEU A 857 -6.18 -26.35 -54.44
CA LEU A 857 -6.98 -25.49 -55.32
C LEU A 857 -6.46 -25.53 -56.76
N LEU A 858 -5.14 -25.42 -56.97
CA LEU A 858 -4.53 -25.50 -58.30
C LEU A 858 -4.77 -26.86 -58.97
N ASP A 859 -4.61 -27.96 -58.22
CA ASP A 859 -4.89 -29.32 -58.70
C ASP A 859 -6.36 -29.49 -59.08
N SER A 860 -7.27 -28.91 -58.29
CA SER A 860 -8.72 -28.93 -58.56
C SER A 860 -9.09 -28.10 -59.79
N ALA A 861 -8.49 -26.92 -59.99
CA ALA A 861 -8.65 -26.11 -61.19
C ALA A 861 -8.20 -26.88 -62.45
N THR A 862 -7.02 -27.48 -62.38
CA THR A 862 -6.45 -28.26 -63.48
C THR A 862 -7.35 -29.44 -63.83
N LYS A 863 -7.90 -30.13 -62.81
CA LYS A 863 -8.84 -31.24 -63.01
C LYS A 863 -10.17 -30.79 -63.57
N HIS A 864 -10.70 -29.64 -63.14
CA HIS A 864 -11.92 -29.07 -63.72
C HIS A 864 -11.74 -28.74 -65.20
N GLU A 865 -10.65 -28.08 -65.57
CA GLU A 865 -10.39 -27.72 -66.96
C GLU A 865 -10.16 -28.97 -67.83
N ARG A 866 -9.46 -29.98 -67.30
CA ARG A 866 -9.35 -31.27 -67.99
C ARG A 866 -10.71 -31.93 -68.19
N ALA A 867 -11.55 -31.97 -67.16
CA ALA A 867 -12.90 -32.54 -67.22
C ALA A 867 -13.81 -31.77 -68.20
N ARG A 868 -13.62 -30.46 -68.33
CA ARG A 868 -14.28 -29.62 -69.35
C ARG A 868 -13.80 -29.96 -70.75
N CYS A 869 -12.49 -30.00 -71.00
CA CYS A 869 -11.95 -30.32 -72.32
C CYS A 869 -12.47 -31.68 -72.81
N ILE A 870 -12.53 -32.68 -71.91
CA ILE A 870 -13.12 -34.00 -72.22
C ILE A 870 -14.58 -33.86 -72.64
N ARG A 871 -15.40 -33.08 -71.91
CA ARG A 871 -16.80 -32.82 -72.27
C ARG A 871 -16.95 -32.16 -73.64
N VAL A 872 -16.19 -31.10 -73.91
CA VAL A 872 -16.24 -30.40 -75.21
C VAL A 872 -15.85 -31.34 -76.36
N MET A 873 -14.82 -32.17 -76.17
CA MET A 873 -14.43 -33.15 -77.18
C MET A 873 -15.48 -34.26 -77.39
N GLN A 874 -16.22 -34.64 -76.35
CA GLN A 874 -17.36 -35.56 -76.45
C GLN A 874 -18.55 -34.92 -77.17
N GLU A 875 -18.88 -33.66 -76.86
CA GLU A 875 -19.96 -32.89 -77.50
C GLU A 875 -19.70 -32.66 -79.00
N GLU A 876 -18.45 -32.39 -79.39
CA GLU A 876 -18.05 -32.23 -80.79
C GLU A 876 -17.93 -33.56 -81.55
N GLY A 877 -18.18 -34.71 -80.90
CA GLY A 877 -18.05 -36.04 -81.51
C GLY A 877 -16.62 -36.41 -81.90
N LEU A 878 -15.62 -35.68 -81.39
CA LEU A 878 -14.20 -35.93 -81.63
C LEU A 878 -13.69 -37.16 -80.88
N MET A 879 -14.46 -37.65 -79.90
CA MET A 879 -14.21 -38.87 -79.16
C MET A 879 -15.25 -39.90 -79.56
N LYS A 880 -14.85 -40.91 -80.36
CA LYS A 880 -15.70 -42.07 -80.65
C LYS A 880 -15.67 -43.00 -79.44
N GLU A 881 -16.84 -43.39 -78.92
CA GLU A 881 -16.93 -44.48 -77.95
C GLU A 881 -16.54 -45.79 -78.65
N GLU A 882 -15.39 -46.36 -78.27
CA GLU A 882 -15.03 -47.76 -78.56
C GLU A 882 -15.41 -48.70 -77.41
#